data_AF-A0A815RV26-F1
#
_entry.id   AF-A0A815RV26-F1
#
_cell.length_a   1.000
_cell.length_b   1.000
_cell.length_c   1.000
_cell.angle_alpha   90.00
_cell.angle_beta   90.00
_cell.angle_gamma   90.00
#
_symmetry.space_group_name_H-M   'P 1'
#
loop_
_entity.id
_entity.type
_entity.pdbx_description
1 polymer ?
#
loop_
_entity_poly.entity_id
_entity_poly.type
_entity_poly.pdbx_seq_one_letter_code
_entity_poly.pdbx_strand_id
1 'polypeptide(L)'
;MNRYTTNTNVKKYKEIIDLSNFTPLKSYRLFLIDQATDFTEIEGLIYEAEKTKRFTLFLYDNKLLKKMFIEIEFVQQSKSIIITFEVFRARNFLFHRIDQLFAIIYNSSNTIHVWGDSTQWLYYKDYAYFFYMYINKIRLLNTQEDFKLWYNQTFPHHENCDQILDFHDVDGPLCSCSHRPYKCLQDAWSLHLAITYTFHENLSTKNTHTPHCLAITKLATIVQQKWTHQQINDYIREHSVNHQPTKDINRFDDIFHQHDDDIDEDDYLDFDNFYQDFHTRADEDDELLKISAAYDDKNTEEEKQQRQLSQRLSQLKTTTDENIDTESTITMVPATTSKKRSSITPATSNYQMATKKPKTNDNETEYNDDDDGDADLPRFLSRTKDIFQETMKPLLDKLSKPIDIEVLRTMALYKFRIAVDDLNTFLWTAYLHSGQGKLQISKQPTTTTTLKLFVWPATVKELIKKTRYRSDDINIVNNSTFEDFVRAMLRDFAGHNRSRSNEIKTQKQILANSFTLEMEEAIDKFVEQHGTAFHRVDTEEQISIVKYEYEDRFIDLEFYHQNPNYEQVNVFRNISERKYEKETAKMSVAILKQHLLYNHLPDSFETIHLPEPVSLETIQNNTIRQRLTEQYNKILQRTKADMFTMYIATEQAKADECVKEFDRDYAEMKEIQSTGSLHKRLTPIMLQLLRKRLANINQHLIHLFNLRTRFFDKAPTVKN
;
A
#
# COMPACT_ATOMS: atom_id res chain seq x y z
N MET A 1 25.04 -29.52 23.80
CA MET A 1 25.68 -29.56 22.47
C MET A 1 25.96 -28.15 22.00
N ASN A 2 26.81 -27.95 20.99
CA ASN A 2 27.35 -26.62 20.66
C ASN A 2 26.29 -25.71 20.02
N ARG A 3 26.26 -24.44 20.46
CA ARG A 3 25.55 -23.37 19.76
C ARG A 3 26.28 -23.07 18.45
N TYR A 4 25.57 -23.12 17.32
CA TYR A 4 25.99 -22.44 16.10
C TYR A 4 25.17 -21.16 15.94
N THR A 5 25.76 -20.03 16.31
CA THR A 5 25.19 -18.71 16.03
C THR A 5 25.42 -18.35 14.56
N THR A 6 24.42 -18.58 13.71
CA THR A 6 24.44 -18.21 12.28
C THR A 6 24.30 -16.70 12.09
N ASN A 7 25.39 -15.99 12.37
CA ASN A 7 25.53 -14.55 12.15
C ASN A 7 25.79 -14.26 10.65
N THR A 8 24.81 -14.58 9.81
CA THR A 8 24.97 -14.69 8.33
C THR A 8 24.28 -13.59 7.52
N ASN A 9 23.31 -12.86 8.08
CA ASN A 9 22.36 -12.07 7.29
C ASN A 9 22.89 -10.71 6.78
N VAL A 10 24.14 -10.33 7.07
CA VAL A 10 24.69 -9.00 6.70
C VAL A 10 25.93 -9.07 5.78
N LYS A 11 26.51 -10.25 5.53
CA LYS A 11 27.76 -10.38 4.74
C LYS A 11 27.61 -10.84 3.28
N LYS A 12 26.42 -11.29 2.83
CA LYS A 12 26.27 -12.00 1.55
C LYS A 12 25.87 -11.16 0.32
N TYR A 13 25.72 -9.84 0.47
CA TYR A 13 25.39 -8.90 -0.62
C TYR A 13 26.53 -7.91 -0.94
N LYS A 14 27.77 -8.23 -0.58
CA LYS A 14 28.95 -7.39 -0.88
C LYS A 14 30.00 -8.01 -1.80
N GLU A 15 29.76 -9.23 -2.28
CA GLU A 15 30.27 -9.66 -3.57
C GLU A 15 29.35 -9.05 -4.63
N ILE A 16 29.74 -7.87 -5.14
CA ILE A 16 29.14 -7.32 -6.35
C ILE A 16 29.62 -8.24 -7.48
N ILE A 17 28.75 -9.16 -7.90
CA ILE A 17 28.88 -9.79 -9.22
C ILE A 17 28.86 -8.64 -10.23
N ASP A 18 29.88 -8.55 -11.07
CA ASP A 18 30.02 -7.48 -12.07
C ASP A 18 29.06 -7.74 -13.24
N LEU A 19 27.77 -7.56 -12.96
CA LEU A 19 26.67 -7.84 -13.87
C LEU A 19 26.63 -6.79 -14.97
N SER A 20 26.74 -7.26 -16.22
CA SER A 20 26.57 -6.44 -17.41
C SER A 20 25.19 -5.76 -17.45
N ASN A 21 25.03 -4.64 -18.13
CA ASN A 21 23.70 -4.04 -18.30
C ASN A 21 22.83 -4.93 -19.19
N PHE A 22 21.55 -5.11 -18.83
CA PHE A 22 20.60 -5.88 -19.64
C PHE A 22 20.62 -5.47 -21.12
N THR A 23 20.80 -6.45 -21.99
CA THR A 23 20.94 -6.26 -23.44
C THR A 23 19.86 -7.06 -24.18
N PRO A 24 18.94 -6.43 -24.94
CA PRO A 24 17.89 -7.15 -25.65
C PRO A 24 18.45 -7.98 -26.82
N LEU A 25 17.74 -9.04 -27.22
CA LEU A 25 18.13 -9.88 -28.38
C LEU A 25 18.07 -9.14 -29.73
N LYS A 26 17.39 -7.98 -29.78
CA LYS A 26 17.16 -7.18 -31.00
C LYS A 26 17.18 -5.70 -30.67
N SER A 27 17.54 -4.88 -31.66
CA SER A 27 17.24 -3.44 -31.59
C SER A 27 15.73 -3.23 -31.55
N TYR A 28 15.29 -2.15 -30.89
CA TYR A 28 13.87 -1.80 -30.79
C TYR A 28 13.58 -0.32 -31.12
N ARG A 29 12.30 0.01 -31.27
CA ARG A 29 11.74 1.38 -31.20
C ARG A 29 10.76 1.40 -30.03
N LEU A 30 10.69 2.54 -29.34
CA LEU A 30 9.71 2.81 -28.30
C LEU A 30 8.70 3.83 -28.82
N PHE A 31 7.42 3.62 -28.52
CA PHE A 31 6.31 4.53 -28.76
C PHE A 31 5.54 4.68 -27.45
N LEU A 32 5.24 5.92 -27.04
CA LEU A 32 4.41 6.21 -25.86
C LEU A 32 3.02 6.60 -26.35
N ILE A 33 1.99 5.89 -25.87
CA ILE A 33 0.60 6.16 -26.24
C ILE A 33 -0.13 6.70 -25.02
N ASP A 34 -0.58 7.94 -25.13
CA ASP A 34 -1.27 8.70 -24.10
C ASP A 34 -2.52 9.39 -24.70
N GLN A 35 -3.02 10.44 -24.05
CA GLN A 35 -4.20 11.16 -24.50
C GLN A 35 -3.93 12.16 -25.64
N ALA A 36 -2.65 12.51 -25.90
CA ALA A 36 -2.21 13.50 -26.87
C ALA A 36 -1.59 12.90 -28.14
N THR A 37 -1.32 11.58 -28.16
CA THR A 37 -0.84 10.83 -29.33
C THR A 37 -1.69 11.06 -30.58
N ASP A 38 -1.06 11.24 -31.73
CA ASP A 38 -1.77 11.45 -32.99
C ASP A 38 -2.38 10.16 -33.57
N PHE A 39 -3.48 10.32 -34.32
CA PHE A 39 -4.18 9.24 -35.00
C PHE A 39 -3.29 8.51 -36.03
N THR A 40 -2.39 9.22 -36.73
CA THR A 40 -1.50 8.59 -37.74
C THR A 40 -0.43 7.68 -37.11
N GLU A 41 -0.07 7.94 -35.85
CA GLU A 41 0.85 7.08 -35.10
C GLU A 41 0.19 5.73 -34.76
N ILE A 42 -1.08 5.73 -34.33
CA ILE A 42 -1.84 4.50 -34.11
C ILE A 42 -2.06 3.71 -35.42
N GLU A 43 -2.36 4.38 -36.53
CA GLU A 43 -2.48 3.73 -37.85
C GLU A 43 -1.16 3.07 -38.29
N GLY A 44 -0.03 3.73 -38.03
CA GLY A 44 1.30 3.16 -38.22
C GLY A 44 1.51 1.91 -37.37
N LEU A 45 1.11 1.94 -36.10
CA LEU A 45 1.23 0.80 -35.18
C LEU A 45 0.26 -0.35 -35.51
N ILE A 46 -0.93 -0.07 -36.06
CA ILE A 46 -1.83 -1.07 -36.65
C ILE A 46 -1.12 -1.83 -37.77
N TYR A 47 -0.53 -1.13 -38.74
CA TYR A 47 0.22 -1.76 -39.83
C TYR A 47 1.47 -2.53 -39.35
N GLU A 48 2.13 -2.09 -38.27
CA GLU A 48 3.27 -2.82 -37.70
C GLU A 48 2.85 -4.04 -36.86
N ALA A 49 1.64 -4.05 -36.28
CA ALA A 49 1.09 -5.19 -35.55
C ALA A 49 0.77 -6.37 -36.48
N GLU A 50 0.18 -6.10 -37.65
CA GLU A 50 -0.17 -7.13 -38.65
C GLU A 50 1.03 -7.93 -39.17
N LYS A 51 2.25 -7.38 -39.05
CA LYS A 51 3.50 -8.02 -39.49
C LYS A 51 4.04 -9.08 -38.52
N THR A 52 3.44 -9.25 -37.33
CA THR A 52 3.83 -10.32 -36.40
C THR A 52 2.63 -11.07 -35.84
N LYS A 53 2.89 -12.32 -35.43
CA LYS A 53 1.98 -13.16 -34.66
C LYS A 53 2.52 -13.48 -33.27
N ARG A 54 3.64 -12.86 -32.88
CA ARG A 54 4.26 -13.04 -31.58
C ARG A 54 4.39 -11.69 -30.90
N PHE A 55 3.76 -11.61 -29.73
CA PHE A 55 3.74 -10.45 -28.88
C PHE A 55 4.27 -10.82 -27.51
N THR A 56 4.80 -9.84 -26.80
CA THR A 56 5.12 -9.96 -25.38
C THR A 56 4.45 -8.82 -24.65
N LEU A 57 3.99 -9.06 -23.43
CA LEU A 57 3.14 -8.14 -22.71
C LEU A 57 3.61 -8.03 -21.25
N PHE A 58 3.78 -6.80 -20.78
CA PHE A 58 4.15 -6.47 -19.41
C PHE A 58 3.23 -5.38 -18.84
N LEU A 59 2.89 -5.49 -17.56
CA LEU A 59 2.05 -4.54 -16.83
C LEU A 59 2.85 -3.94 -15.68
N TYR A 60 2.70 -2.64 -15.45
CA TYR A 60 3.21 -2.02 -14.23
C TYR A 60 2.33 -0.86 -13.76
N ASP A 61 2.27 -0.69 -12.44
CA ASP A 61 1.69 0.47 -11.77
C ASP A 61 2.81 1.43 -11.38
N ASN A 62 2.84 2.62 -11.98
CA ASN A 62 3.73 3.69 -11.57
C ASN A 62 3.13 4.41 -10.35
N LYS A 63 3.41 3.85 -9.17
CA LYS A 63 2.94 4.36 -7.86
C LYS A 63 3.25 5.84 -7.61
N LEU A 64 4.31 6.39 -8.21
CA LEU A 64 4.67 7.81 -8.07
C LEU A 64 3.71 8.71 -8.86
N LEU A 65 3.33 8.28 -10.08
CA LEU A 65 2.39 9.01 -10.93
C LEU A 65 0.92 8.62 -10.69
N LYS A 66 0.65 7.56 -9.91
CA LYS A 66 -0.65 6.89 -9.79
C LYS A 66 -1.23 6.45 -11.16
N LYS A 67 -0.34 6.18 -12.12
CA LYS A 67 -0.66 5.80 -13.52
C LYS A 67 -0.29 4.35 -13.77
N MET A 68 -1.25 3.58 -14.29
CA MET A 68 -1.00 2.22 -14.78
C MET A 68 -0.54 2.26 -16.23
N PHE A 69 0.32 1.30 -16.60
CA PHE A 69 0.90 1.21 -17.95
C PHE A 69 0.86 -0.23 -18.48
N ILE A 70 0.71 -0.34 -19.79
CA ILE A 70 0.71 -1.60 -20.55
C ILE A 70 1.84 -1.52 -21.59
N GLU A 71 2.90 -2.32 -21.42
CA GLU A 71 3.98 -2.43 -22.40
C GLU A 71 3.80 -3.65 -23.30
N ILE A 72 3.59 -3.41 -24.59
CA ILE A 72 3.43 -4.46 -25.61
C ILE A 72 4.62 -4.44 -26.56
N GLU A 73 5.40 -5.51 -26.63
CA GLU A 73 6.41 -5.72 -27.67
C GLU A 73 5.83 -6.50 -28.85
N PHE A 74 5.99 -5.95 -30.05
CA PHE A 74 5.75 -6.61 -31.32
C PHE A 74 7.05 -7.30 -31.75
N VAL A 75 7.10 -8.63 -31.59
CA VAL A 75 8.31 -9.42 -31.82
C VAL A 75 8.46 -9.72 -33.31
N GLN A 76 8.81 -8.71 -34.11
CA GLN A 76 9.09 -8.86 -35.54
C GLN A 76 10.48 -9.49 -35.80
N GLN A 77 10.79 -9.85 -37.05
CA GLN A 77 12.03 -10.58 -37.38
C GLN A 77 13.31 -9.74 -37.15
N SER A 78 13.38 -8.53 -37.70
CA SER A 78 14.59 -7.70 -37.75
C SER A 78 14.72 -6.68 -36.62
N LYS A 79 13.59 -6.11 -36.17
CA LYS A 79 13.55 -5.03 -35.18
C LYS A 79 12.24 -5.10 -34.39
N SER A 80 12.32 -5.07 -33.06
CA SER A 80 11.12 -5.03 -32.23
C SER A 80 10.51 -3.63 -32.19
N ILE A 81 9.21 -3.55 -31.97
CA ILE A 81 8.50 -2.31 -31.67
C ILE A 81 7.87 -2.49 -30.29
N ILE A 82 8.11 -1.54 -29.38
CA ILE A 82 7.52 -1.55 -28.04
C ILE A 82 6.59 -0.37 -27.94
N ILE A 83 5.36 -0.64 -27.53
CA ILE A 83 4.36 0.38 -27.25
C ILE A 83 4.11 0.40 -25.74
N THR A 84 4.36 1.54 -25.11
CA THR A 84 3.99 1.81 -23.72
C THR A 84 2.68 2.59 -23.75
N PHE A 85 1.55 1.93 -23.47
CA PHE A 85 0.27 2.61 -23.29
C PHE A 85 0.14 3.12 -21.86
N GLU A 86 -0.14 4.41 -21.69
CA GLU A 86 -0.72 4.94 -20.47
C GLU A 86 -2.21 4.56 -20.39
N VAL A 87 -2.67 4.10 -19.22
CA VAL A 87 -4.05 3.64 -19.04
C VAL A 87 -4.94 4.79 -18.54
N PHE A 88 -5.60 5.50 -19.46
CA PHE A 88 -6.50 6.63 -19.17
C PHE A 88 -8.00 6.27 -19.22
N ARG A 89 -8.81 6.87 -18.34
CA ARG A 89 -10.26 6.56 -18.18
C ARG A 89 -11.21 7.36 -19.09
N ALA A 90 -10.75 8.49 -19.64
CA ALA A 90 -11.54 9.35 -20.51
C ALA A 90 -11.68 8.73 -21.92
N ARG A 91 -12.89 8.75 -22.51
CA ARG A 91 -13.13 8.20 -23.86
C ARG A 91 -12.62 9.15 -24.95
N ASN A 92 -11.35 8.99 -25.32
CA ASN A 92 -10.73 9.66 -26.47
C ASN A 92 -11.19 9.01 -27.80
N PHE A 93 -11.20 9.78 -28.89
CA PHE A 93 -11.41 9.30 -30.27
C PHE A 93 -10.45 8.15 -30.65
N LEU A 94 -9.23 8.18 -30.11
CA LEU A 94 -8.21 7.14 -30.27
C LEU A 94 -8.71 5.74 -29.86
N PHE A 95 -9.67 5.61 -28.94
CA PHE A 95 -10.14 4.31 -28.44
C PHE A 95 -10.60 3.37 -29.55
N HIS A 96 -11.20 3.86 -30.64
CA HIS A 96 -11.63 2.98 -31.72
C HIS A 96 -10.46 2.40 -32.53
N ARG A 97 -9.33 3.12 -32.64
CA ARG A 97 -8.11 2.61 -33.27
C ARG A 97 -7.28 1.77 -32.30
N ILE A 98 -7.26 2.10 -31.01
CA ILE A 98 -6.63 1.25 -29.97
C ILE A 98 -7.38 -0.09 -29.86
N ASP A 99 -8.71 -0.10 -29.92
CA ASP A 99 -9.53 -1.32 -29.98
C ASP A 99 -9.23 -2.17 -31.23
N GLN A 100 -9.06 -1.56 -32.39
CA GLN A 100 -8.64 -2.27 -33.61
C GLN A 100 -7.22 -2.84 -33.51
N LEU A 101 -6.27 -2.05 -33.00
CA LEU A 101 -4.90 -2.48 -32.72
C LEU A 101 -4.88 -3.67 -31.74
N PHE A 102 -5.72 -3.61 -30.72
CA PHE A 102 -5.89 -4.68 -29.74
C PHE A 102 -6.61 -5.90 -30.32
N ALA A 103 -7.60 -5.74 -31.21
CA ALA A 103 -8.22 -6.85 -31.93
C ALA A 103 -7.24 -7.58 -32.86
N ILE A 104 -6.23 -6.88 -33.38
CA ILE A 104 -5.11 -7.48 -34.13
C ILE A 104 -4.16 -8.22 -33.19
N ILE A 105 -3.69 -7.58 -32.11
CA ILE A 105 -2.76 -8.18 -31.13
C ILE A 105 -3.38 -9.42 -30.46
N TYR A 106 -4.60 -9.29 -29.94
CA TYR A 106 -5.35 -10.30 -29.20
C TYR A 106 -6.08 -11.32 -30.09
N ASN A 107 -5.77 -11.37 -31.39
CA ASN A 107 -6.28 -12.39 -32.28
C ASN A 107 -5.84 -13.80 -31.80
N SER A 108 -6.77 -14.76 -31.77
CA SER A 108 -6.49 -16.11 -31.25
C SER A 108 -5.49 -16.95 -32.08
N SER A 109 -5.09 -16.47 -33.26
CA SER A 109 -3.99 -17.05 -34.04
C SER A 109 -2.59 -16.55 -33.63
N ASN A 110 -2.51 -15.61 -32.69
CA ASN A 110 -1.27 -15.05 -32.17
C ASN A 110 -0.82 -15.74 -30.87
N THR A 111 0.46 -15.58 -30.56
CA THR A 111 1.09 -16.02 -29.31
C THR A 111 1.47 -14.80 -28.49
N ILE A 112 1.00 -14.72 -27.24
CA ILE A 112 1.31 -13.61 -26.34
C ILE A 112 2.06 -14.13 -25.12
N HIS A 113 3.28 -13.65 -24.93
CA HIS A 113 4.13 -13.99 -23.78
C HIS A 113 3.89 -13.06 -22.60
N VAL A 114 3.68 -13.66 -21.44
CA VAL A 114 3.63 -12.96 -20.14
C VAL A 114 4.59 -13.62 -19.15
N TRP A 115 4.80 -13.00 -18.00
CA TRP A 115 5.62 -13.55 -16.91
C TRP A 115 4.82 -13.65 -15.62
N GLY A 116 4.66 -14.89 -15.13
CA GLY A 116 3.75 -15.17 -14.02
C GLY A 116 2.30 -15.32 -14.49
N ASP A 117 1.40 -15.39 -13.52
CA ASP A 117 0.01 -15.77 -13.75
C ASP A 117 -0.82 -14.69 -14.47
N SER A 118 -1.59 -15.17 -15.44
CA SER A 118 -2.72 -14.53 -16.11
C SER A 118 -3.76 -13.86 -15.20
N THR A 119 -3.90 -14.25 -13.92
CA THR A 119 -4.88 -13.62 -13.01
C THR A 119 -4.60 -12.14 -12.73
N GLN A 120 -3.35 -11.70 -12.74
CA GLN A 120 -2.98 -10.29 -12.48
C GLN A 120 -3.56 -9.32 -13.53
N TRP A 121 -3.90 -9.83 -14.71
CA TRP A 121 -4.44 -9.09 -15.84
C TRP A 121 -5.91 -8.71 -15.63
N LEU A 122 -6.62 -9.42 -14.74
CA LEU A 122 -8.02 -9.15 -14.40
C LEU A 122 -8.22 -7.82 -13.66
N TYR A 123 -7.17 -7.21 -13.10
CA TYR A 123 -7.25 -5.86 -12.51
C TYR A 123 -7.38 -4.75 -13.56
N TYR A 124 -6.98 -5.00 -14.82
CA TYR A 124 -6.99 -4.00 -15.89
C TYR A 124 -8.30 -3.99 -16.71
N LYS A 125 -9.23 -4.94 -16.45
CA LYS A 125 -10.55 -5.02 -17.10
C LYS A 125 -11.38 -3.73 -16.93
N ASP A 126 -11.25 -3.06 -15.78
CA ASP A 126 -12.13 -1.96 -15.36
C ASP A 126 -11.77 -0.63 -16.06
N TYR A 127 -10.70 -0.61 -16.85
CA TYR A 127 -10.22 0.52 -17.63
C TYR A 127 -10.65 0.49 -19.11
N ALA A 128 -11.56 -0.43 -19.49
CA ALA A 128 -12.11 -0.61 -20.85
C ALA A 128 -11.11 -0.99 -21.96
N TYR A 129 -9.79 -0.94 -21.72
CA TYR A 129 -8.75 -1.44 -22.63
C TYR A 129 -8.79 -2.95 -22.83
N PHE A 130 -9.25 -3.72 -21.85
CA PHE A 130 -9.40 -5.17 -21.95
C PHE A 130 -10.88 -5.57 -21.96
N PHE A 131 -11.50 -5.53 -23.13
CA PHE A 131 -12.83 -6.13 -23.28
C PHE A 131 -12.81 -7.63 -22.93
N TYR A 132 -13.77 -8.05 -22.12
CA TYR A 132 -13.96 -9.44 -21.68
C TYR A 132 -14.00 -10.46 -22.84
N MET A 133 -14.47 -10.02 -24.02
CA MET A 133 -14.49 -10.82 -25.26
C MET A 133 -13.11 -11.12 -25.85
N TYR A 134 -12.07 -10.35 -25.50
CA TYR A 134 -10.68 -10.63 -25.85
C TYR A 134 -10.02 -11.51 -24.78
N ILE A 135 -10.11 -11.16 -23.49
CA ILE A 135 -9.50 -11.90 -22.36
C ILE A 135 -9.77 -13.41 -22.49
N ASN A 136 -11.04 -13.80 -22.64
CA ASN A 136 -11.46 -15.21 -22.71
C ASN A 136 -11.07 -15.95 -24.02
N LYS A 137 -10.36 -15.29 -24.95
CA LYS A 137 -9.92 -15.85 -26.24
C LYS A 137 -8.41 -15.77 -26.46
N ILE A 138 -7.69 -14.98 -25.67
CA ILE A 138 -6.24 -14.82 -25.80
C ILE A 138 -5.53 -16.05 -25.25
N ARG A 139 -4.63 -16.62 -26.04
CA ARG A 139 -3.69 -17.63 -25.55
C ARG A 139 -2.46 -16.94 -24.96
N LEU A 140 -2.57 -16.53 -23.69
CA LEU A 140 -1.42 -16.11 -22.89
C LEU A 140 -0.54 -17.35 -22.63
N LEU A 141 0.79 -17.21 -22.80
CA LEU A 141 1.77 -18.21 -22.41
C LEU A 141 2.56 -17.70 -21.20
N ASN A 142 2.51 -18.42 -20.08
CA ASN A 142 3.32 -18.11 -18.90
C ASN A 142 4.78 -18.53 -19.13
N THR A 143 5.57 -17.55 -19.57
CA THR A 143 7.01 -17.72 -19.84
C THR A 143 7.80 -18.14 -18.59
N GLN A 144 7.29 -17.88 -17.39
CA GLN A 144 7.93 -18.25 -16.11
C GLN A 144 7.90 -19.77 -15.87
N GLU A 145 6.79 -20.44 -16.22
CA GLU A 145 6.65 -21.90 -16.12
C GLU A 145 7.50 -22.61 -17.19
N ASP A 146 7.36 -22.19 -18.45
CA ASP A 146 8.17 -22.67 -19.57
C ASP A 146 9.68 -22.51 -19.28
N PHE A 147 10.09 -21.36 -18.69
CA PHE A 147 11.46 -21.11 -18.25
C PHE A 147 11.89 -22.02 -17.09
N LYS A 148 11.06 -22.23 -16.05
CA LYS A 148 11.40 -23.11 -14.91
C LYS A 148 11.71 -24.53 -15.40
N LEU A 149 10.90 -25.05 -16.33
CA LEU A 149 11.10 -26.37 -16.94
C LEU A 149 12.37 -26.41 -17.81
N TRP A 150 12.57 -25.43 -18.69
CA TRP A 150 13.75 -25.37 -19.57
C TRP A 150 15.06 -25.15 -18.80
N TYR A 151 15.08 -24.31 -17.77
CA TYR A 151 16.28 -24.02 -16.98
C TYR A 151 16.76 -25.28 -16.24
N ASN A 152 15.85 -26.00 -15.57
CA ASN A 152 16.15 -27.27 -14.90
C ASN A 152 16.67 -28.36 -15.87
N GLN A 153 16.30 -28.30 -17.16
CA GLN A 153 16.81 -29.22 -18.21
C GLN A 153 18.15 -28.77 -18.81
N THR A 154 18.37 -27.46 -18.93
CA THR A 154 19.52 -26.86 -19.64
C THR A 154 20.74 -26.66 -18.75
N PHE A 155 20.50 -26.44 -17.45
CA PHE A 155 21.50 -26.38 -16.40
C PHE A 155 21.31 -27.58 -15.44
N PRO A 156 21.45 -28.84 -15.95
CA PRO A 156 21.23 -30.01 -15.14
C PRO A 156 22.23 -30.02 -13.98
N HIS A 157 21.70 -30.26 -12.80
CA HIS A 157 22.47 -30.21 -11.58
C HIS A 157 23.49 -31.36 -11.51
N HIS A 158 24.75 -31.07 -11.18
CA HIS A 158 25.77 -32.11 -11.05
C HIS A 158 25.37 -33.13 -9.98
N GLU A 159 25.44 -34.41 -10.33
CA GLU A 159 25.15 -35.56 -9.45
C GLU A 159 26.04 -35.57 -8.19
N ASN A 160 27.19 -34.87 -8.23
CA ASN A 160 28.19 -34.76 -7.17
C ASN A 160 28.20 -33.37 -6.48
N CYS A 161 27.05 -32.69 -6.29
CA CYS A 161 27.00 -31.55 -5.36
C CYS A 161 27.07 -32.08 -3.91
N ASP A 162 28.14 -31.75 -3.17
CA ASP A 162 28.33 -32.09 -1.74
C ASP A 162 27.24 -31.50 -0.80
N GLN A 163 26.36 -30.67 -1.33
CA GLN A 163 25.25 -30.01 -0.64
C GLN A 163 23.88 -30.57 -1.05
N ILE A 164 23.82 -31.67 -1.82
CA ILE A 164 22.61 -32.46 -2.10
C ILE A 164 22.11 -33.05 -0.79
N LEU A 165 20.82 -32.87 -0.52
CA LEU A 165 20.09 -33.64 0.48
C LEU A 165 19.44 -34.85 -0.21
N ASP A 166 19.57 -36.03 0.39
CA ASP A 166 19.02 -37.32 -0.10
C ASP A 166 17.47 -37.37 -0.17
N PHE A 167 16.80 -36.25 0.09
CA PHE A 167 15.35 -36.11 -0.04
C PHE A 167 15.00 -35.65 -1.46
N HIS A 168 14.47 -36.59 -2.25
CA HIS A 168 13.83 -36.28 -3.52
C HIS A 168 12.46 -35.65 -3.29
N ASP A 169 12.32 -34.37 -3.65
CA ASP A 169 11.02 -33.80 -4.00
C ASP A 169 10.70 -34.12 -5.48
N VAL A 170 9.50 -33.77 -5.94
CA VAL A 170 9.03 -33.94 -7.32
C VAL A 170 9.95 -33.21 -8.33
N ASP A 171 10.55 -32.09 -7.93
CA ASP A 171 11.54 -31.32 -8.71
C ASP A 171 13.00 -31.84 -8.53
N GLY A 172 13.18 -33.09 -8.07
CA GLY A 172 14.48 -33.72 -7.85
C GLY A 172 15.12 -33.41 -6.49
N PRO A 173 16.40 -33.76 -6.28
CA PRO A 173 17.05 -33.60 -4.97
C PRO A 173 17.32 -32.13 -4.60
N LEU A 174 17.11 -31.82 -3.32
CA LEU A 174 17.31 -30.49 -2.75
C LEU A 174 18.80 -30.22 -2.46
N CYS A 175 19.55 -29.70 -3.43
CA CYS A 175 20.89 -29.14 -3.17
C CYS A 175 20.77 -27.71 -2.61
N SER A 176 21.55 -27.39 -1.56
CA SER A 176 21.50 -26.08 -0.89
C SER A 176 22.42 -25.01 -1.49
N CYS A 177 23.02 -25.28 -2.65
CA CYS A 177 23.94 -24.39 -3.35
C CYS A 177 23.30 -23.06 -3.78
N SER A 178 24.12 -22.02 -3.94
CA SER A 178 23.69 -20.72 -4.46
C SER A 178 23.28 -20.76 -5.94
N HIS A 179 23.54 -21.84 -6.67
CA HIS A 179 23.20 -21.97 -8.09
C HIS A 179 21.76 -22.49 -8.34
N ARG A 180 21.06 -22.95 -7.28
CA ARG A 180 19.64 -23.35 -7.33
C ARG A 180 18.82 -22.43 -6.40
N PRO A 181 18.48 -21.19 -6.82
CA PRO A 181 17.83 -20.20 -5.96
C PRO A 181 16.39 -20.57 -5.55
N TYR A 182 15.77 -21.51 -6.26
CA TYR A 182 14.42 -22.01 -6.03
C TYR A 182 14.44 -23.53 -5.83
N LYS A 183 13.71 -24.01 -4.83
CA LYS A 183 13.81 -25.35 -4.26
C LYS A 183 12.49 -26.13 -4.26
N CYS A 184 11.35 -25.45 -4.38
CA CYS A 184 10.02 -26.06 -4.30
C CYS A 184 9.26 -25.97 -5.63
N LEU A 185 8.34 -26.90 -5.87
CA LEU A 185 7.41 -26.86 -7.01
C LEU A 185 6.64 -25.53 -7.11
N GLN A 186 6.26 -24.97 -5.95
CA GLN A 186 5.49 -23.73 -5.83
C GLN A 186 6.32 -22.46 -6.04
N ASP A 187 7.66 -22.56 -6.09
CA ASP A 187 8.53 -21.41 -6.21
C ASP A 187 8.45 -20.76 -7.60
N ALA A 188 8.14 -19.46 -7.63
CA ALA A 188 8.00 -18.64 -8.82
C ALA A 188 9.29 -17.83 -9.09
N TRP A 189 9.87 -17.97 -10.29
CA TRP A 189 11.06 -17.22 -10.68
C TRP A 189 10.78 -15.72 -10.81
N SER A 190 11.55 -14.85 -10.13
CA SER A 190 11.51 -13.42 -10.43
C SER A 190 12.20 -13.15 -11.77
N LEU A 191 11.65 -12.24 -12.57
CA LEU A 191 12.18 -11.94 -13.91
C LEU A 191 13.63 -11.44 -13.85
N HIS A 192 13.94 -10.61 -12.85
CA HIS A 192 15.30 -10.14 -12.59
C HIS A 192 16.24 -11.31 -12.28
N LEU A 193 15.88 -12.24 -11.40
CA LEU A 193 16.73 -13.40 -11.09
C LEU A 193 16.88 -14.36 -12.27
N ALA A 194 15.83 -14.56 -13.08
CA ALA A 194 15.91 -15.36 -14.30
C ALA A 194 16.92 -14.78 -15.31
N ILE A 195 16.92 -13.45 -15.51
CA ILE A 195 17.92 -12.76 -16.34
C ILE A 195 19.33 -12.83 -15.72
N THR A 196 19.47 -12.49 -14.44
CA THR A 196 20.76 -12.49 -13.74
C THR A 196 21.44 -13.85 -13.76
N TYR A 197 20.71 -14.94 -13.51
CA TYR A 197 21.27 -16.30 -13.49
C TYR A 197 21.51 -16.89 -14.90
N THR A 198 20.71 -16.50 -15.89
CA THR A 198 20.88 -17.02 -17.27
C THR A 198 21.95 -16.27 -18.05
N PHE A 199 22.07 -14.95 -17.86
CA PHE A 199 22.88 -14.07 -18.73
C PHE A 199 23.97 -13.28 -18.01
N HIS A 200 24.03 -13.28 -16.67
CA HIS A 200 24.90 -12.37 -15.90
C HIS A 200 24.64 -10.89 -16.25
N GLU A 201 23.35 -10.57 -16.44
CA GLU A 201 22.84 -9.24 -16.79
C GLU A 201 22.01 -8.65 -15.63
N ASN A 202 22.18 -7.36 -15.37
CA ASN A 202 21.41 -6.58 -14.40
C ASN A 202 20.17 -5.99 -15.09
N LEU A 203 18.99 -6.52 -14.76
CA LEU A 203 17.71 -5.96 -15.18
C LEU A 203 17.36 -4.73 -14.30
N SER A 204 17.99 -3.60 -14.63
CA SER A 204 17.86 -2.32 -13.92
C SER A 204 16.52 -1.64 -14.19
N THR A 205 15.83 -1.23 -13.11
CA THR A 205 14.54 -0.53 -13.13
C THR A 205 14.65 1.00 -13.19
N LYS A 206 15.86 1.58 -13.15
CA LYS A 206 16.07 2.95 -12.64
C LYS A 206 15.27 4.08 -13.31
N ASN A 207 14.99 3.97 -14.62
CA ASN A 207 14.30 5.02 -15.39
C ASN A 207 13.12 4.52 -16.26
N THR A 208 13.06 3.23 -16.60
CA THR A 208 12.03 2.66 -17.50
C THR A 208 11.72 1.21 -17.14
N HIS A 209 10.50 0.77 -17.44
CA HIS A 209 10.10 -0.63 -17.29
C HIS A 209 10.37 -1.48 -18.54
N THR A 210 10.52 -0.85 -19.71
CA THR A 210 10.80 -1.43 -21.02
C THR A 210 11.80 -2.60 -21.07
N PRO A 211 12.90 -2.62 -20.27
CA PRO A 211 13.75 -3.80 -20.15
C PRO A 211 13.02 -5.10 -19.74
N HIS A 212 11.93 -5.01 -18.98
CA HIS A 212 11.15 -6.16 -18.50
C HIS A 212 10.40 -6.83 -19.65
N CYS A 213 9.69 -6.06 -20.50
CA CYS A 213 9.03 -6.62 -21.67
C CYS A 213 10.05 -7.32 -22.61
N LEU A 214 11.18 -6.67 -22.87
CA LEU A 214 12.30 -7.23 -23.64
C LEU A 214 12.92 -8.48 -22.98
N ALA A 215 13.03 -8.51 -21.65
CA ALA A 215 13.54 -9.65 -20.89
C ALA A 215 12.62 -10.87 -21.01
N ILE A 216 11.30 -10.67 -20.96
CA ILE A 216 10.32 -11.74 -21.20
C ILE A 216 10.45 -12.25 -22.63
N THR A 217 10.61 -11.38 -23.64
CA THR A 217 10.88 -11.80 -25.03
C THR A 217 12.19 -12.60 -25.15
N LYS A 218 13.24 -12.18 -24.45
CA LYS A 218 14.55 -12.85 -24.42
C LYS A 218 14.42 -14.27 -23.86
N LEU A 219 13.81 -14.42 -22.68
CA LEU A 219 13.58 -15.71 -22.03
C LEU A 219 12.61 -16.61 -22.83
N ALA A 220 11.51 -16.06 -23.34
CA ALA A 220 10.60 -16.80 -24.22
C ALA A 220 11.29 -17.32 -25.49
N THR A 221 12.25 -16.57 -26.05
CA THR A 221 12.96 -16.97 -27.26
C THR A 221 13.95 -18.11 -27.01
N ILE A 222 14.79 -18.02 -25.96
CA ILE A 222 15.76 -19.09 -25.66
C ILE A 222 15.06 -20.39 -25.27
N VAL A 223 13.92 -20.31 -24.58
CA VAL A 223 13.11 -21.47 -24.18
C VAL A 223 12.44 -22.12 -25.40
N GLN A 224 11.79 -21.33 -26.27
CA GLN A 224 11.20 -21.85 -27.52
C GLN A 224 12.23 -22.46 -28.45
N GLN A 225 13.42 -21.85 -28.56
CA GLN A 225 14.52 -22.35 -29.39
C GLN A 225 15.35 -23.44 -28.69
N LYS A 226 15.03 -23.78 -27.43
CA LYS A 226 15.75 -24.73 -26.57
C LYS A 226 17.26 -24.52 -26.59
N TRP A 227 17.71 -23.29 -26.35
CA TRP A 227 19.14 -22.97 -26.28
C TRP A 227 19.82 -23.85 -25.24
N THR A 228 21.00 -24.37 -25.61
CA THR A 228 21.89 -25.10 -24.71
C THR A 228 22.73 -24.13 -23.88
N HIS A 229 23.26 -24.60 -22.75
CA HIS A 229 24.23 -23.87 -21.93
C HIS A 229 25.41 -23.34 -22.75
N GLN A 230 25.87 -24.06 -23.78
CA GLN A 230 26.92 -23.60 -24.68
C GLN A 230 26.50 -22.35 -25.48
N GLN A 231 25.32 -22.35 -26.10
CA GLN A 231 24.81 -21.20 -26.88
C GLN A 231 24.59 -19.96 -26.00
N ILE A 232 24.23 -20.14 -24.73
CA ILE A 232 24.12 -19.05 -23.76
C ILE A 232 25.51 -18.46 -23.47
N ASN A 233 26.51 -19.32 -23.22
CA ASN A 233 27.89 -18.88 -22.99
C ASN A 233 28.55 -18.28 -24.23
N ASP A 234 28.14 -18.67 -25.44
CA ASP A 234 28.55 -18.04 -26.69
C ASP A 234 27.95 -16.63 -26.80
N TYR A 235 26.63 -16.51 -26.61
CA TYR A 235 25.92 -15.23 -26.60
C TYR A 235 26.51 -14.24 -25.57
N ILE A 236 26.72 -14.66 -24.32
CA ILE A 236 27.33 -13.81 -23.27
C ILE A 236 28.71 -13.31 -23.74
N ARG A 237 29.58 -14.21 -24.23
CA ARG A 237 30.94 -13.84 -24.67
C ARG A 237 30.94 -12.87 -25.86
N GLU A 238 30.00 -13.00 -26.80
CA GLU A 238 29.86 -12.07 -27.93
C GLU A 238 29.40 -10.67 -27.47
N HIS A 239 28.54 -10.58 -26.45
CA HIS A 239 27.90 -9.33 -26.04
C HIS A 239 28.65 -8.60 -24.92
N SER A 240 29.44 -9.28 -24.07
CA SER A 240 30.23 -8.65 -23.00
C SER A 240 31.47 -7.87 -23.47
N VAL A 241 31.91 -8.01 -24.72
CA VAL A 241 33.17 -7.39 -25.22
C VAL A 241 32.99 -5.93 -25.66
N ASN A 242 31.75 -5.50 -25.93
CA ASN A 242 31.44 -4.12 -26.29
C ASN A 242 30.68 -3.43 -25.16
N HIS A 243 31.21 -2.33 -24.61
CA HIS A 243 30.53 -1.08 -24.22
C HIS A 243 31.45 -0.21 -23.33
N GLN A 244 31.98 0.89 -23.87
CA GLN A 244 32.45 2.01 -23.04
C GLN A 244 31.28 3.00 -22.81
N PRO A 245 31.21 3.68 -21.65
CA PRO A 245 30.12 4.61 -21.36
C PRO A 245 30.34 5.97 -22.05
N THR A 246 29.41 6.35 -22.94
CA THR A 246 29.33 7.70 -23.52
C THR A 246 28.61 8.67 -22.59
N LYS A 247 29.02 9.94 -22.60
CA LYS A 247 28.46 11.03 -21.79
C LYS A 247 27.44 11.89 -22.56
N ASP A 248 26.72 12.72 -21.79
CA ASP A 248 25.97 13.93 -22.16
C ASP A 248 24.72 13.70 -23.04
N ILE A 249 23.57 14.32 -22.73
CA ILE A 249 23.29 15.75 -22.90
C ILE A 249 22.22 16.24 -21.90
N ASN A 250 22.37 17.47 -21.40
CA ASN A 250 21.33 18.24 -20.70
C ASN A 250 20.79 19.37 -21.59
N ARG A 251 19.45 19.51 -21.67
CA ARG A 251 18.71 20.79 -21.78
C ARG A 251 17.22 20.57 -22.02
N PHE A 252 16.36 21.28 -21.30
CA PHE A 252 15.62 22.43 -21.84
C PHE A 252 14.92 23.18 -20.71
N ASP A 253 14.88 24.51 -20.82
CA ASP A 253 14.11 25.41 -19.96
C ASP A 253 13.11 26.20 -20.83
N ASP A 254 12.17 26.89 -20.15
CA ASP A 254 11.68 28.25 -20.42
C ASP A 254 10.35 28.55 -21.19
N ILE A 255 9.51 29.35 -20.49
CA ILE A 255 8.56 30.41 -20.92
C ILE A 255 7.17 30.05 -21.53
N PHE A 256 6.07 30.41 -20.82
CA PHE A 256 5.17 31.55 -21.17
C PHE A 256 4.15 31.91 -20.05
N HIS A 257 3.37 32.99 -20.24
CA HIS A 257 2.66 33.75 -19.18
C HIS A 257 1.16 34.03 -19.46
N GLN A 258 0.40 34.29 -18.37
CA GLN A 258 -0.57 35.39 -18.14
C GLN A 258 -2.09 35.30 -18.47
N HIS A 259 -2.85 35.86 -17.49
CA HIS A 259 -4.14 36.58 -17.49
C HIS A 259 -5.52 35.86 -17.51
N ASP A 260 -6.16 35.90 -16.32
CA ASP A 260 -7.44 36.56 -15.93
C ASP A 260 -8.76 36.35 -16.72
N ASP A 261 -9.85 36.00 -16.03
CA ASP A 261 -10.92 36.95 -15.61
C ASP A 261 -12.01 36.26 -14.73
N ASP A 262 -12.80 37.05 -13.98
CA ASP A 262 -13.78 36.59 -12.96
C ASP A 262 -15.18 36.22 -13.53
N ILE A 263 -15.90 35.31 -12.83
CA ILE A 263 -17.38 35.14 -12.93
C ILE A 263 -17.97 34.82 -11.55
N ASP A 264 -18.99 35.57 -11.14
CA ASP A 264 -19.67 35.48 -9.83
C ASP A 264 -20.46 34.18 -9.55
N GLU A 265 -20.77 33.98 -8.26
CA GLU A 265 -21.52 32.85 -7.70
C GLU A 265 -23.04 32.91 -7.93
N ASP A 266 -23.73 31.77 -7.72
CA ASP A 266 -25.18 31.69 -7.59
C ASP A 266 -25.55 30.48 -6.71
N ASP A 267 -26.08 30.74 -5.50
CA ASP A 267 -26.54 29.82 -4.43
C ASP A 267 -26.22 28.31 -4.60
N TYR A 268 -25.07 27.88 -4.06
CA TYR A 268 -24.82 26.48 -3.70
C TYR A 268 -24.45 26.39 -2.21
N LEU A 269 -24.69 25.24 -1.58
CA LEU A 269 -24.20 25.01 -0.21
C LEU A 269 -22.67 24.96 -0.23
N ASP A 270 -22.06 26.08 0.17
CA ASP A 270 -20.63 26.26 0.00
C ASP A 270 -19.82 25.26 0.83
N PHE A 271 -18.85 24.68 0.13
CA PHE A 271 -17.99 23.62 0.58
C PHE A 271 -16.60 24.12 0.94
N ASP A 272 -16.21 25.29 0.42
CA ASP A 272 -14.99 25.98 0.82
C ASP A 272 -15.16 26.56 2.23
N ASN A 273 -16.30 27.19 2.54
CA ASN A 273 -16.65 27.61 3.89
C ASN A 273 -16.54 26.47 4.94
N PHE A 274 -16.90 25.21 4.63
CA PHE A 274 -16.77 24.11 5.62
C PHE A 274 -15.31 23.84 6.04
N TYR A 275 -14.35 23.96 5.11
CA TYR A 275 -12.94 23.82 5.43
C TYR A 275 -12.35 25.13 5.99
N GLN A 276 -12.84 26.30 5.55
CA GLN A 276 -12.48 27.61 6.12
C GLN A 276 -12.90 27.75 7.60
N ASP A 277 -14.07 27.26 8.01
CA ASP A 277 -14.54 27.26 9.42
C ASP A 277 -13.67 26.37 10.34
N PHE A 278 -12.97 25.39 9.75
CA PHE A 278 -11.93 24.60 10.41
C PHE A 278 -10.54 25.25 10.34
N HIS A 279 -10.30 26.20 9.43
CA HIS A 279 -9.05 26.97 9.35
C HIS A 279 -9.08 28.21 10.24
N THR A 280 -10.21 28.90 10.38
CA THR A 280 -10.36 30.05 11.31
C THR A 280 -10.32 29.68 12.80
N ARG A 281 -10.29 28.38 13.13
CA ARG A 281 -9.93 27.86 14.46
C ARG A 281 -8.47 27.43 14.60
N ALA A 282 -7.70 27.50 13.52
CA ALA A 282 -6.27 27.19 13.43
C ALA A 282 -5.42 28.43 13.06
N ASP A 283 -6.04 29.61 12.89
CA ASP A 283 -5.38 30.91 12.64
C ASP A 283 -4.57 31.44 13.85
N GLU A 284 -3.82 30.56 14.52
CA GLU A 284 -2.65 30.90 15.35
C GLU A 284 -1.34 30.78 14.53
N ASP A 285 -1.42 30.57 13.21
CA ASP A 285 -0.30 30.49 12.24
C ASP A 285 0.68 31.68 12.31
N ASP A 286 0.23 32.83 12.80
CA ASP A 286 1.03 34.04 13.01
C ASP A 286 1.91 33.99 14.30
N GLU A 287 1.90 32.92 15.10
CA GLU A 287 2.87 32.75 16.21
C GLU A 287 4.08 31.89 15.82
N LEU A 288 3.90 30.81 15.06
CA LEU A 288 5.00 29.93 14.62
C LEU A 288 5.93 30.60 13.60
N LEU A 289 5.40 31.42 12.68
CA LEU A 289 6.22 32.22 11.75
C LEU A 289 7.08 33.26 12.49
N LYS A 290 6.57 33.87 13.56
CA LYS A 290 7.35 34.78 14.42
C LYS A 290 8.44 34.05 15.20
N ILE A 291 8.21 32.80 15.60
CA ILE A 291 9.25 31.94 16.19
C ILE A 291 10.37 31.66 15.19
N SER A 292 10.09 31.45 13.90
CA SER A 292 11.17 31.33 12.89
C SER A 292 11.98 32.62 12.79
N ALA A 293 11.32 33.77 12.60
CA ALA A 293 12.00 35.05 12.40
C ALA A 293 12.85 35.48 13.62
N ALA A 294 12.35 35.26 14.85
CA ALA A 294 13.04 35.67 16.07
C ALA A 294 14.28 34.81 16.44
N TYR A 295 14.55 33.73 15.70
CA TYR A 295 15.69 32.85 15.95
C TYR A 295 16.90 33.12 15.04
N ASP A 296 16.71 33.56 13.80
CA ASP A 296 17.82 33.86 12.88
C ASP A 296 18.63 35.10 13.35
N ASP A 297 17.97 36.10 13.93
CA ASP A 297 18.62 37.25 14.57
C ASP A 297 19.51 36.83 15.76
N LYS A 298 19.09 35.84 16.56
CA LYS A 298 19.89 35.33 17.68
C LYS A 298 21.10 34.52 17.22
N ASN A 299 20.91 33.68 16.21
CA ASN A 299 21.96 32.84 15.65
C ASN A 299 23.11 33.71 15.08
N THR A 300 22.75 34.83 14.46
CA THR A 300 23.68 35.85 13.93
C THR A 300 24.56 36.50 15.00
N GLU A 301 24.09 36.60 16.26
CA GLU A 301 24.87 37.21 17.36
C GLU A 301 25.76 36.19 18.10
N GLU A 302 25.34 34.92 18.23
CA GLU A 302 26.20 33.85 18.75
C GLU A 302 27.39 33.56 17.82
N GLU A 303 27.19 33.59 16.50
CA GLU A 303 28.28 33.47 15.53
C GLU A 303 29.35 34.57 15.68
N LYS A 304 28.94 35.83 15.89
CA LYS A 304 29.89 36.95 16.11
C LYS A 304 30.75 36.70 17.36
N GLN A 305 30.15 36.20 18.44
CA GLN A 305 30.87 35.88 19.67
C GLN A 305 31.86 34.73 19.47
N GLN A 306 31.48 33.65 18.76
CA GLN A 306 32.41 32.56 18.43
C GLN A 306 33.58 33.00 17.54
N ARG A 307 33.32 33.87 16.54
CA ARG A 307 34.38 34.42 15.67
C ARG A 307 35.37 35.29 16.46
N GLN A 308 34.90 36.12 17.40
CA GLN A 308 35.78 36.88 18.31
C GLN A 308 36.58 35.98 19.27
N LEU A 309 35.98 34.91 19.78
CA LEU A 309 36.67 33.96 20.67
C LEU A 309 37.81 33.24 19.94
N SER A 310 37.54 32.79 18.70
CA SER A 310 38.53 32.14 17.82
C SER A 310 39.71 33.05 17.48
N GLN A 311 39.46 34.35 17.20
CA GLN A 311 40.54 35.31 16.96
C GLN A 311 41.44 35.51 18.20
N ARG A 312 40.86 35.59 19.41
CA ARG A 312 41.65 35.68 20.65
C ARG A 312 42.49 34.41 20.90
N LEU A 313 41.91 33.22 20.70
CA LEU A 313 42.63 31.95 20.85
C LEU A 313 43.76 31.77 19.82
N SER A 314 43.62 32.35 18.62
CA SER A 314 44.69 32.37 17.61
C SER A 314 45.91 33.20 18.06
N GLN A 315 45.70 34.29 18.80
CA GLN A 315 46.77 35.19 19.24
C GLN A 315 47.56 34.68 20.46
N LEU A 316 47.04 33.68 21.18
CA LEU A 316 47.69 33.07 22.35
C LEU A 316 48.60 31.86 22.01
N LYS A 317 48.69 31.45 20.74
CA LYS A 317 49.43 30.24 20.32
C LYS A 317 50.82 30.48 19.71
N THR A 318 51.31 31.71 19.67
CA THR A 318 52.56 32.08 18.98
C THR A 318 53.72 32.48 19.90
N THR A 319 53.62 32.24 21.22
CA THR A 319 54.63 32.70 22.20
C THR A 319 54.93 31.68 23.32
N THR A 320 54.98 30.39 22.99
CA THR A 320 55.62 29.38 23.86
C THR A 320 56.23 28.26 23.02
N ASP A 321 57.36 27.73 23.50
CA ASP A 321 58.06 26.48 23.12
C ASP A 321 59.32 26.60 22.24
N GLU A 322 60.39 27.11 22.85
CA GLU A 322 61.77 26.65 22.57
C GLU A 322 62.32 25.92 23.81
N ASN A 323 62.68 24.62 23.68
CA ASN A 323 63.93 23.97 24.14
C ASN A 323 63.82 22.45 24.49
N ILE A 324 64.60 21.63 23.76
CA ILE A 324 65.51 20.55 24.24
C ILE A 324 64.92 19.23 24.85
N ASP A 325 65.08 18.13 24.08
CA ASP A 325 65.73 16.81 24.34
C ASP A 325 65.53 16.02 25.69
N THR A 326 65.78 14.70 25.84
CA THR A 326 66.59 13.72 25.05
C THR A 326 66.15 12.23 25.23
N GLU A 327 66.34 11.42 24.18
CA GLU A 327 66.81 10.00 24.09
C GLU A 327 66.33 8.78 24.94
N SER A 328 66.02 7.69 24.20
CA SER A 328 66.50 6.27 24.33
C SER A 328 65.64 5.14 24.99
N THR A 329 66.16 3.89 24.95
CA THR A 329 65.41 2.63 24.69
C THR A 329 66.03 1.38 25.38
N ILE A 330 65.26 0.31 25.74
CA ILE A 330 65.61 -1.16 25.58
C ILE A 330 64.65 -2.21 26.26
N THR A 331 64.01 -3.04 25.43
CA THR A 331 63.78 -4.53 25.37
C THR A 331 63.54 -5.49 26.59
N MET A 332 62.56 -6.42 26.46
CA MET A 332 62.55 -7.93 26.67
C MET A 332 61.31 -8.58 27.37
N VAL A 333 60.97 -9.84 27.01
CA VAL A 333 59.72 -10.60 27.41
C VAL A 333 59.87 -12.15 27.31
N PRO A 334 59.45 -12.97 28.32
CA PRO A 334 59.06 -14.38 28.07
C PRO A 334 58.02 -15.10 29.02
N ALA A 335 57.33 -16.14 28.50
CA ALA A 335 56.85 -17.39 29.16
C ALA A 335 55.65 -17.36 30.19
N THR A 336 54.85 -18.43 30.50
CA THR A 336 54.88 -19.89 30.16
C THR A 336 53.46 -20.59 30.17
N THR A 337 53.39 -21.93 30.03
CA THR A 337 52.23 -22.83 29.71
C THR A 337 51.48 -23.54 30.88
N SER A 338 50.29 -24.16 30.71
CA SER A 338 50.06 -25.63 30.42
C SER A 338 48.58 -26.13 30.49
N LYS A 339 48.29 -27.47 30.58
CA LYS A 339 47.02 -28.17 30.19
C LYS A 339 46.39 -29.14 31.25
N LYS A 340 45.05 -29.41 31.24
CA LYS A 340 44.41 -30.78 31.20
C LYS A 340 42.86 -30.93 31.40
N ARG A 341 42.23 -31.71 30.49
CA ARG A 341 41.17 -32.80 30.58
C ARG A 341 39.87 -32.71 31.43
N SER A 342 39.00 -33.73 31.31
CA SER A 342 37.53 -33.72 31.56
C SER A 342 36.90 -35.11 31.92
N SER A 343 35.65 -35.11 32.46
CA SER A 343 34.78 -36.27 32.79
C SER A 343 33.30 -35.83 33.10
N ILE A 344 32.37 -36.68 33.59
CA ILE A 344 31.49 -37.59 32.79
C ILE A 344 30.16 -38.01 33.53
N THR A 345 28.97 -37.63 33.00
CA THR A 345 27.56 -38.19 33.17
C THR A 345 27.01 -38.53 34.60
N PRO A 346 25.78 -39.10 34.86
CA PRO A 346 24.70 -39.72 34.03
C PRO A 346 23.26 -39.11 34.18
N ALA A 347 22.21 -39.85 33.74
CA ALA A 347 20.86 -39.33 33.38
C ALA A 347 19.63 -40.12 33.95
N THR A 348 18.42 -39.52 33.86
CA THR A 348 17.05 -40.10 34.08
C THR A 348 15.96 -39.13 33.56
N SER A 349 14.70 -39.48 33.21
CA SER A 349 14.09 -40.71 32.62
C SER A 349 12.56 -40.58 32.37
N ASN A 350 12.09 -40.99 31.16
CA ASN A 350 10.76 -41.55 30.84
C ASN A 350 9.45 -40.71 30.76
N TYR A 351 8.45 -41.36 30.10
CA TYR A 351 7.01 -41.06 29.89
C TYR A 351 6.62 -40.01 28.82
N GLN A 352 5.38 -40.03 28.30
CA GLN A 352 4.70 -41.06 27.47
C GLN A 352 3.35 -40.50 26.95
N MET A 353 2.94 -40.90 25.74
CA MET A 353 1.56 -40.94 25.21
C MET A 353 0.61 -39.75 25.46
N ALA A 354 0.51 -38.87 24.46
CA ALA A 354 -0.66 -38.00 24.29
C ALA A 354 -1.84 -38.76 23.64
N THR A 355 -3.05 -38.59 24.16
CA THR A 355 -4.30 -39.06 23.52
C THR A 355 -4.89 -37.95 22.65
N LYS A 356 -5.10 -38.23 21.35
CA LYS A 356 -5.61 -37.23 20.39
C LYS A 356 -7.10 -36.95 20.57
N LYS A 357 -7.47 -35.67 20.44
CA LYS A 357 -8.79 -35.22 19.96
C LYS A 357 -8.62 -34.46 18.63
N PRO A 358 -9.66 -34.37 17.78
CA PRO A 358 -9.53 -33.84 16.42
C PRO A 358 -9.44 -32.30 16.40
N LYS A 359 -8.68 -31.76 15.43
CA LYS A 359 -8.69 -30.33 15.11
C LYS A 359 -10.00 -29.96 14.39
N THR A 360 -10.62 -28.85 14.79
CA THR A 360 -11.36 -27.96 13.89
C THR A 360 -10.39 -26.96 13.27
N ASN A 361 -10.74 -26.37 12.12
CA ASN A 361 -9.87 -25.41 11.44
C ASN A 361 -10.14 -23.99 11.92
N ASP A 362 -9.16 -23.40 12.58
CA ASP A 362 -9.09 -21.96 12.81
C ASP A 362 -8.30 -21.31 11.66
N ASN A 363 -8.85 -20.25 11.06
CA ASN A 363 -8.18 -19.43 10.05
C ASN A 363 -7.70 -18.14 10.73
N GLU A 364 -6.55 -18.21 11.41
CA GLU A 364 -5.88 -17.01 11.93
C GLU A 364 -4.77 -16.56 10.98
N THR A 365 -4.47 -15.26 11.00
CA THR A 365 -3.48 -14.64 10.11
C THR A 365 -2.07 -14.90 10.59
N GLU A 366 -1.26 -15.46 9.69
CA GLU A 366 0.15 -15.82 9.88
C GLU A 366 1.01 -14.63 10.36
N TYR A 367 1.42 -14.68 11.64
CA TYR A 367 2.49 -13.89 12.23
C TYR A 367 3.44 -14.85 12.97
N ASN A 368 4.74 -14.54 12.97
CA ASN A 368 5.79 -15.53 13.29
C ASN A 368 5.69 -16.11 14.71
N ASP A 369 5.78 -17.45 14.82
CA ASP A 369 6.06 -18.16 16.06
C ASP A 369 7.47 -17.81 16.58
N ASP A 370 7.58 -17.28 17.81
CA ASP A 370 8.70 -17.45 18.77
C ASP A 370 8.51 -16.63 20.08
N ASP A 371 7.36 -16.71 20.76
CA ASP A 371 7.29 -16.42 22.22
C ASP A 371 6.09 -17.13 22.91
N ASP A 372 6.26 -17.53 24.17
CA ASP A 372 5.34 -18.43 24.90
C ASP A 372 4.22 -17.67 25.66
N GLY A 373 2.96 -17.87 25.25
CA GLY A 373 1.80 -17.74 26.15
C GLY A 373 0.99 -16.43 26.18
N ASP A 374 1.28 -15.45 25.32
CA ASP A 374 0.52 -14.18 25.24
C ASP A 374 -0.31 -14.02 23.94
N ALA A 375 -0.25 -14.97 23.01
CA ALA A 375 -0.76 -14.87 21.63
C ALA A 375 -2.29 -14.63 21.47
N ASP A 376 -3.12 -15.12 22.40
CA ASP A 376 -4.60 -15.02 22.35
C ASP A 376 -5.12 -13.62 22.79
N LEU A 377 -4.24 -12.76 23.32
CA LEU A 377 -4.57 -11.48 23.94
C LEU A 377 -4.24 -10.28 23.02
N PRO A 378 -5.22 -9.38 22.76
CA PRO A 378 -4.94 -8.11 22.10
C PRO A 378 -3.84 -7.31 22.82
N ARG A 379 -3.05 -6.54 22.06
CA ARG A 379 -1.86 -5.81 22.55
C ARG A 379 -2.13 -4.81 23.70
N PHE A 380 -3.38 -4.42 23.94
CA PHE A 380 -3.80 -3.57 25.06
C PHE A 380 -4.19 -4.35 26.34
N LEU A 381 -4.35 -5.68 26.25
CA LEU A 381 -4.56 -6.61 27.36
C LEU A 381 -3.34 -7.50 27.65
N SER A 382 -2.36 -7.55 26.74
CA SER A 382 -1.07 -8.25 26.86
C SER A 382 -0.43 -8.12 28.24
N ARG A 383 0.14 -9.22 28.75
CA ARG A 383 0.83 -9.26 30.05
C ARG A 383 2.14 -8.46 30.06
N THR A 384 2.73 -8.21 28.90
CA THR A 384 4.06 -7.57 28.77
C THR A 384 4.08 -6.06 28.99
N LYS A 385 2.90 -5.39 28.98
CA LYS A 385 2.80 -3.93 28.97
C LYS A 385 2.26 -3.29 30.25
N ASP A 386 1.76 -4.07 31.19
CA ASP A 386 1.14 -3.64 32.46
C ASP A 386 -0.01 -2.60 32.42
N ILE A 387 -0.34 -1.93 31.31
CA ILE A 387 -1.33 -0.83 31.25
C ILE A 387 -2.70 -1.21 31.87
N PHE A 388 -3.23 -2.40 31.55
CA PHE A 388 -4.46 -2.90 32.17
C PHE A 388 -4.31 -3.15 33.68
N GLN A 389 -3.13 -3.61 34.11
CA GLN A 389 -2.80 -3.88 35.50
C GLN A 389 -2.63 -2.59 36.31
N GLU A 390 -1.97 -1.58 35.76
CA GLU A 390 -1.92 -0.23 36.34
C GLU A 390 -3.30 0.41 36.45
N THR A 391 -4.17 0.20 35.45
CA THR A 391 -5.55 0.73 35.46
C THR A 391 -6.42 0.06 36.53
N MET A 392 -6.31 -1.26 36.73
CA MET A 392 -7.13 -2.01 37.68
C MET A 392 -6.61 -1.97 39.12
N LYS A 393 -5.29 -1.79 39.31
CA LYS A 393 -4.63 -1.83 40.62
C LYS A 393 -5.25 -0.88 41.68
N PRO A 394 -5.56 0.40 41.39
CA PRO A 394 -6.21 1.30 42.35
C PRO A 394 -7.62 0.89 42.79
N LEU A 395 -8.23 -0.10 42.12
CA LEU A 395 -9.51 -0.71 42.53
C LEU A 395 -9.27 -2.02 43.29
N LEU A 396 -8.32 -2.84 42.84
CA LEU A 396 -7.92 -4.08 43.51
C LEU A 396 -7.34 -3.82 44.92
N ASP A 397 -6.50 -2.80 45.07
CA ASP A 397 -5.87 -2.41 46.34
C ASP A 397 -6.88 -1.97 47.42
N LYS A 398 -8.15 -1.69 47.04
CA LYS A 398 -9.25 -1.34 47.96
C LYS A 398 -10.03 -2.56 48.48
N LEU A 399 -9.84 -3.76 47.93
CA LEU A 399 -10.69 -4.92 48.25
C LEU A 399 -10.29 -5.63 49.54
N SER A 400 -11.29 -6.05 50.32
CA SER A 400 -11.13 -6.92 51.49
C SER A 400 -10.90 -8.40 51.16
N LYS A 401 -10.96 -8.78 49.88
CA LYS A 401 -10.59 -10.08 49.32
C LYS A 401 -9.85 -9.87 47.99
N PRO A 402 -8.70 -10.52 47.76
CA PRO A 402 -8.00 -10.39 46.49
C PRO A 402 -8.84 -11.01 45.36
N ILE A 403 -8.87 -10.33 44.21
CA ILE A 403 -9.34 -10.86 42.94
C ILE A 403 -8.12 -11.12 42.06
N ASP A 404 -8.11 -12.26 41.38
CA ASP A 404 -7.12 -12.55 40.34
C ASP A 404 -7.38 -11.66 39.11
N ILE A 405 -6.36 -10.90 38.72
CA ILE A 405 -6.43 -9.97 37.60
C ILE A 405 -6.60 -10.67 36.23
N GLU A 406 -6.21 -11.94 36.10
CA GLU A 406 -6.47 -12.74 34.89
C GLU A 406 -7.99 -12.93 34.66
N VAL A 407 -8.80 -12.98 35.74
CA VAL A 407 -10.26 -13.01 35.62
C VAL A 407 -10.78 -11.67 35.07
N LEU A 408 -10.29 -10.54 35.58
CA LEU A 408 -10.67 -9.21 35.07
C LEU A 408 -10.21 -9.01 33.61
N ARG A 409 -9.01 -9.49 33.25
CA ARG A 409 -8.48 -9.46 31.88
C ARG A 409 -9.33 -10.33 30.94
N THR A 410 -9.81 -11.48 31.41
CA THR A 410 -10.73 -12.34 30.65
C THR A 410 -12.10 -11.67 30.46
N MET A 411 -12.64 -11.01 31.50
CA MET A 411 -13.88 -10.22 31.38
C MET A 411 -13.71 -9.06 30.39
N ALA A 412 -12.56 -8.38 30.38
CA ALA A 412 -12.22 -7.33 29.41
C ALA A 412 -12.13 -7.89 27.98
N LEU A 413 -11.47 -9.04 27.78
CA LEU A 413 -11.39 -9.73 26.49
C LEU A 413 -12.79 -10.11 25.96
N TYR A 414 -13.67 -10.62 26.81
CA TYR A 414 -15.04 -10.95 26.42
C TYR A 414 -15.88 -9.71 26.11
N LYS A 415 -15.81 -8.64 26.92
CA LYS A 415 -16.47 -7.35 26.62
C LYS A 415 -15.98 -6.76 25.28
N PHE A 416 -14.67 -6.81 25.03
CA PHE A 416 -14.07 -6.39 23.75
C PHE A 416 -14.57 -7.22 22.57
N ARG A 417 -14.46 -8.56 22.63
CA ARG A 417 -14.90 -9.44 21.54
C ARG A 417 -16.43 -9.33 21.31
N ILE A 418 -17.23 -9.04 22.35
CA ILE A 418 -18.67 -8.72 22.21
C ILE A 418 -18.89 -7.43 21.43
N ALA A 419 -18.25 -6.32 21.84
CA ALA A 419 -18.44 -5.02 21.20
C ALA A 419 -17.99 -5.01 19.72
N VAL A 420 -16.96 -5.78 19.38
CA VAL A 420 -16.54 -5.99 17.98
C VAL A 420 -17.58 -6.79 17.18
N ASP A 421 -18.16 -7.86 17.74
CA ASP A 421 -19.23 -8.62 17.06
C ASP A 421 -20.56 -7.84 16.98
N ASP A 422 -20.83 -6.91 17.90
CA ASP A 422 -21.95 -5.97 17.81
C ASP A 422 -21.72 -4.91 16.72
N LEU A 423 -20.51 -4.35 16.61
CA LEU A 423 -20.09 -3.47 15.50
C LEU A 423 -20.25 -4.18 14.15
N ASN A 424 -19.72 -5.41 14.03
CA ASN A 424 -19.92 -6.26 12.86
C ASN A 424 -21.39 -6.51 12.57
N THR A 425 -22.22 -6.73 13.60
CA THR A 425 -23.68 -6.93 13.43
C THR A 425 -24.34 -5.71 12.77
N PHE A 426 -23.93 -4.47 13.08
CA PHE A 426 -24.42 -3.28 12.36
C PHE A 426 -23.97 -3.26 10.88
N LEU A 427 -22.70 -3.57 10.60
CA LEU A 427 -22.16 -3.60 9.23
C LEU A 427 -22.86 -4.66 8.36
N TRP A 428 -22.96 -5.89 8.86
CA TRP A 428 -23.60 -6.99 8.14
C TRP A 428 -25.12 -6.81 8.03
N THR A 429 -25.75 -6.04 8.93
CA THR A 429 -27.14 -5.58 8.76
C THR A 429 -27.28 -4.54 7.66
N ALA A 430 -26.34 -3.60 7.52
CA ALA A 430 -26.30 -2.67 6.39
C ALA A 430 -26.11 -3.41 5.05
N TYR A 431 -25.23 -4.41 5.02
CA TYR A 431 -25.05 -5.31 3.86
C TYR A 431 -26.37 -6.03 3.50
N LEU A 432 -27.07 -6.60 4.51
CA LEU A 432 -28.36 -7.27 4.31
C LEU A 432 -29.44 -6.32 3.77
N HIS A 433 -29.51 -5.09 4.28
CA HIS A 433 -30.48 -4.10 3.82
C HIS A 433 -30.18 -3.60 2.39
N SER A 434 -28.91 -3.46 2.01
CA SER A 434 -28.50 -3.14 0.64
C SER A 434 -28.88 -4.27 -0.34
N GLY A 435 -28.57 -5.51 0.03
CA GLY A 435 -28.89 -6.70 -0.76
C GLY A 435 -30.38 -7.03 -0.88
N GLN A 436 -31.21 -6.55 0.06
CA GLN A 436 -32.66 -6.69 0.04
C GLN A 436 -33.42 -5.50 -0.56
N GLY A 437 -32.73 -4.43 -0.98
CA GLY A 437 -33.36 -3.19 -1.46
C GLY A 437 -34.19 -2.47 -0.39
N LYS A 438 -33.69 -2.49 0.85
CA LYS A 438 -34.30 -1.89 2.05
C LYS A 438 -33.44 -0.81 2.71
N LEU A 439 -32.25 -0.54 2.20
CA LEU A 439 -31.36 0.46 2.77
C LEU A 439 -31.96 1.86 2.55
N GLN A 440 -32.53 2.43 3.62
CA GLN A 440 -33.05 3.79 3.59
C GLN A 440 -31.90 4.79 3.60
N ILE A 441 -31.86 5.63 2.57
CA ILE A 441 -30.75 6.57 2.32
C ILE A 441 -31.10 7.97 2.84
N SER A 442 -32.36 8.40 2.66
CA SER A 442 -32.88 9.66 3.19
C SER A 442 -34.20 9.45 3.94
N LYS A 443 -34.61 10.46 4.72
CA LYS A 443 -35.91 10.51 5.41
C LYS A 443 -37.04 11.07 4.53
N GLN A 444 -36.79 11.48 3.28
CA GLN A 444 -37.82 12.02 2.41
C GLN A 444 -38.55 10.89 1.66
N PRO A 445 -39.89 10.80 1.74
CA PRO A 445 -40.67 9.87 0.95
C PRO A 445 -40.85 10.42 -0.48
N THR A 446 -39.82 10.29 -1.33
CA THR A 446 -39.95 10.56 -2.77
C THR A 446 -40.92 9.55 -3.38
N THR A 447 -42.01 10.05 -3.96
CA THR A 447 -43.13 9.23 -4.43
C THR A 447 -42.82 8.46 -5.71
N THR A 448 -43.58 7.38 -5.91
CA THR A 448 -43.86 6.70 -7.20
C THR A 448 -42.81 5.81 -7.87
N THR A 449 -41.53 5.75 -7.49
CA THR A 449 -40.59 4.74 -8.05
C THR A 449 -40.66 3.40 -7.31
N THR A 450 -41.25 2.39 -7.94
CA THR A 450 -41.33 0.99 -7.45
C THR A 450 -40.05 0.16 -7.67
N LEU A 451 -38.93 0.83 -7.97
CA LEU A 451 -37.66 0.23 -8.37
C LEU A 451 -36.88 -0.27 -7.14
N LYS A 452 -37.03 -1.57 -6.84
CA LYS A 452 -36.21 -2.25 -5.83
C LYS A 452 -34.82 -2.54 -6.41
N LEU A 453 -33.84 -1.74 -6.01
CA LEU A 453 -32.43 -1.95 -6.28
C LEU A 453 -31.87 -3.00 -5.31
N PHE A 454 -31.29 -4.09 -5.81
CA PHE A 454 -30.67 -5.14 -4.99
C PHE A 454 -29.15 -5.11 -5.21
N VAL A 455 -28.39 -4.59 -4.23
CA VAL A 455 -26.93 -4.43 -4.35
C VAL A 455 -26.23 -5.17 -3.23
N TRP A 456 -25.40 -6.14 -3.60
CA TRP A 456 -24.47 -6.78 -2.67
C TRP A 456 -23.09 -6.11 -2.76
N PRO A 457 -22.53 -5.61 -1.64
CA PRO A 457 -21.19 -5.03 -1.60
C PRO A 457 -20.10 -6.01 -2.08
N ALA A 458 -19.00 -5.47 -2.59
CA ALA A 458 -17.86 -6.26 -3.08
C ALA A 458 -17.33 -7.23 -2.00
N THR A 459 -17.22 -6.77 -0.75
CA THR A 459 -16.78 -7.55 0.40
C THR A 459 -17.57 -8.85 0.59
N VAL A 460 -18.90 -8.81 0.43
CA VAL A 460 -19.77 -9.99 0.57
C VAL A 460 -19.54 -10.98 -0.59
N LYS A 461 -19.34 -10.47 -1.82
CA LYS A 461 -19.04 -11.28 -3.01
C LYS A 461 -17.71 -12.02 -2.86
N GLU A 462 -16.64 -11.33 -2.48
CA GLU A 462 -15.33 -11.95 -2.32
C GLU A 462 -15.27 -12.94 -1.13
N LEU A 463 -16.04 -12.72 -0.06
CA LEU A 463 -16.15 -13.69 1.04
C LEU A 463 -16.91 -14.97 0.61
N ILE A 464 -17.94 -14.87 -0.23
CA ILE A 464 -18.69 -16.05 -0.71
C ILE A 464 -17.86 -16.88 -1.71
N LYS A 465 -17.10 -16.23 -2.61
CA LYS A 465 -16.06 -16.89 -3.42
C LYS A 465 -15.13 -17.72 -2.53
N LYS A 466 -14.45 -17.05 -1.58
CA LYS A 466 -13.44 -17.67 -0.69
C LYS A 466 -13.99 -18.83 0.16
N THR A 467 -15.27 -18.81 0.52
CA THR A 467 -15.85 -19.79 1.47
C THR A 467 -16.70 -20.89 0.84
N ARG A 468 -17.28 -20.71 -0.35
CA ARG A 468 -18.27 -21.66 -0.91
C ARG A 468 -18.10 -22.05 -2.38
N TYR A 469 -17.42 -21.26 -3.21
CA TYR A 469 -17.38 -21.50 -4.67
C TYR A 469 -15.96 -21.46 -5.22
N ARG A 470 -15.41 -22.63 -5.59
CA ARG A 470 -14.18 -22.78 -6.40
C ARG A 470 -14.44 -22.54 -7.89
N SER A 471 -15.16 -21.47 -8.22
CA SER A 471 -15.55 -21.12 -9.60
C SER A 471 -15.77 -19.62 -9.69
N ASP A 472 -15.22 -19.01 -10.75
CA ASP A 472 -14.97 -17.56 -10.80
C ASP A 472 -16.21 -16.70 -11.08
N ASP A 473 -17.31 -17.32 -11.51
CA ASP A 473 -18.53 -16.64 -11.97
C ASP A 473 -19.48 -16.26 -10.82
N ILE A 474 -19.15 -15.14 -10.15
CA ILE A 474 -20.01 -14.48 -9.15
C ILE A 474 -21.44 -14.22 -9.66
N ASN A 475 -21.60 -14.02 -10.98
CA ASN A 475 -22.89 -13.69 -11.59
C ASN A 475 -23.88 -14.88 -11.67
N ILE A 476 -23.42 -16.10 -11.38
CA ILE A 476 -24.27 -17.30 -11.29
C ILE A 476 -24.84 -17.48 -9.86
N VAL A 477 -24.26 -16.80 -8.86
CA VAL A 477 -24.71 -16.87 -7.46
C VAL A 477 -26.07 -16.16 -7.33
N ASN A 478 -27.10 -16.91 -6.92
CA ASN A 478 -28.45 -16.37 -6.78
C ASN A 478 -28.60 -15.45 -5.55
N ASN A 479 -29.57 -14.53 -5.58
CA ASN A 479 -29.78 -13.53 -4.53
C ASN A 479 -29.96 -14.16 -3.12
N SER A 480 -30.67 -15.29 -3.07
CA SER A 480 -30.84 -16.10 -1.86
C SER A 480 -29.54 -16.62 -1.24
N THR A 481 -28.51 -16.95 -2.05
CA THR A 481 -27.22 -17.43 -1.51
C THR A 481 -26.46 -16.32 -0.79
N PHE A 482 -26.53 -15.08 -1.29
CA PHE A 482 -25.98 -13.91 -0.60
C PHE A 482 -26.75 -13.64 0.70
N GLU A 483 -28.09 -13.68 0.66
CA GLU A 483 -28.94 -13.47 1.83
C GLU A 483 -28.71 -14.55 2.90
N ASP A 484 -28.66 -15.84 2.54
CA ASP A 484 -28.42 -16.94 3.47
C ASP A 484 -27.02 -16.92 4.10
N PHE A 485 -26.01 -16.45 3.36
CA PHE A 485 -24.65 -16.27 3.87
C PHE A 485 -24.59 -15.12 4.89
N VAL A 486 -25.14 -13.94 4.55
CA VAL A 486 -25.17 -12.79 5.46
C VAL A 486 -26.02 -13.10 6.70
N ARG A 487 -27.14 -13.83 6.55
CA ARG A 487 -27.95 -14.34 7.67
C ARG A 487 -27.25 -15.43 8.49
N ALA A 488 -26.27 -16.16 7.94
CA ALA A 488 -25.44 -17.07 8.72
C ALA A 488 -24.50 -16.27 9.64
N MET A 489 -23.69 -15.39 9.08
CA MET A 489 -22.76 -14.54 9.85
C MET A 489 -23.47 -13.77 10.98
N LEU A 490 -24.65 -13.19 10.70
CA LEU A 490 -25.47 -12.51 11.72
C LEU A 490 -25.99 -13.44 12.84
N ARG A 491 -26.21 -14.74 12.57
CA ARG A 491 -26.53 -15.74 13.61
C ARG A 491 -25.28 -16.13 14.39
N ASP A 492 -24.14 -16.21 13.73
CA ASP A 492 -22.88 -16.65 14.34
C ASP A 492 -22.38 -15.57 15.33
N PHE A 493 -22.40 -14.28 14.97
CA PHE A 493 -22.14 -13.17 15.91
C PHE A 493 -23.11 -13.21 17.12
N ALA A 494 -24.41 -13.41 16.88
CA ALA A 494 -25.40 -13.52 17.96
C ALA A 494 -25.19 -14.77 18.87
N GLY A 495 -24.66 -15.86 18.31
CA GLY A 495 -24.25 -17.05 19.05
C GLY A 495 -23.01 -16.79 19.91
N HIS A 496 -21.98 -16.19 19.34
CA HIS A 496 -20.76 -15.79 20.04
C HIS A 496 -21.06 -14.82 21.19
N ASN A 497 -21.83 -13.76 20.92
CA ASN A 497 -22.16 -12.75 21.93
C ASN A 497 -23.04 -13.32 23.04
N ARG A 498 -23.95 -14.26 22.75
CA ARG A 498 -24.68 -15.02 23.78
C ARG A 498 -23.74 -15.86 24.65
N SER A 499 -22.77 -16.55 24.04
CA SER A 499 -21.81 -17.40 24.76
C SER A 499 -20.92 -16.57 25.70
N ARG A 500 -20.24 -15.55 25.16
CA ARG A 500 -19.37 -14.65 25.94
C ARG A 500 -20.15 -13.88 27.02
N SER A 501 -21.38 -13.44 26.73
CA SER A 501 -22.25 -12.80 27.73
C SER A 501 -22.68 -13.73 28.86
N ASN A 502 -22.71 -15.04 28.64
CA ASN A 502 -22.98 -16.01 29.69
C ASN A 502 -21.73 -16.24 30.54
N GLU A 503 -20.53 -16.35 29.96
CA GLU A 503 -19.30 -16.48 30.75
C GLU A 503 -18.98 -15.26 31.60
N ILE A 504 -19.25 -14.04 31.11
CA ILE A 504 -19.20 -12.82 31.95
C ILE A 504 -20.14 -12.93 33.16
N LYS A 505 -21.35 -13.52 33.00
CA LYS A 505 -22.27 -13.74 34.13
C LYS A 505 -21.75 -14.82 35.08
N THR A 506 -21.18 -15.91 34.57
CA THR A 506 -20.54 -16.96 35.38
C THR A 506 -19.41 -16.36 36.22
N GLN A 507 -18.53 -15.56 35.61
CA GLN A 507 -17.41 -14.91 36.30
C GLN A 507 -17.89 -13.91 37.36
N LYS A 508 -18.91 -13.09 37.06
CA LYS A 508 -19.55 -12.23 38.08
C LYS A 508 -20.17 -13.02 39.24
N GLN A 509 -20.80 -14.16 38.97
CA GLN A 509 -21.38 -15.02 40.02
C GLN A 509 -20.31 -15.67 40.91
N ILE A 510 -19.14 -16.01 40.34
CA ILE A 510 -17.99 -16.54 41.09
C ILE A 510 -17.35 -15.46 41.97
N LEU A 511 -17.17 -14.23 41.46
CA LEU A 511 -16.61 -13.10 42.21
C LEU A 511 -17.60 -12.52 43.24
N ALA A 512 -18.90 -12.66 42.99
CA ALA A 512 -20.00 -12.22 43.86
C ALA A 512 -19.78 -10.79 44.41
N ASN A 513 -19.91 -10.60 45.72
CA ASN A 513 -19.80 -9.30 46.39
C ASN A 513 -18.40 -8.63 46.31
N SER A 514 -17.39 -9.30 45.74
CA SER A 514 -16.06 -8.70 45.55
C SER A 514 -15.92 -7.95 44.22
N PHE A 515 -16.77 -8.25 43.21
CA PHE A 515 -16.78 -7.50 41.95
C PHE A 515 -17.72 -6.29 42.07
N THR A 516 -17.17 -5.08 42.01
CA THR A 516 -17.91 -3.82 42.20
C THR A 516 -18.37 -3.21 40.88
N LEU A 517 -19.34 -2.30 40.93
CA LEU A 517 -19.75 -1.51 39.77
C LEU A 517 -18.59 -0.64 39.25
N GLU A 518 -17.76 -0.06 40.14
CA GLU A 518 -16.54 0.68 39.78
C GLU A 518 -15.59 -0.16 38.91
N MET A 519 -15.46 -1.47 39.19
CA MET A 519 -14.63 -2.38 38.40
C MET A 519 -15.25 -2.71 37.04
N GLU A 520 -16.57 -2.82 36.95
CA GLU A 520 -17.23 -2.98 35.65
C GLU A 520 -17.07 -1.73 34.78
N GLU A 521 -17.36 -0.55 35.32
CA GLU A 521 -17.24 0.73 34.62
C GLU A 521 -15.79 1.00 34.17
N ALA A 522 -14.80 0.65 35.00
CA ALA A 522 -13.39 0.74 34.64
C ALA A 522 -13.00 -0.21 33.49
N ILE A 523 -13.51 -1.45 33.50
CA ILE A 523 -13.25 -2.41 32.42
C ILE A 523 -13.93 -1.96 31.12
N ASP A 524 -15.20 -1.55 31.17
CA ASP A 524 -15.93 -1.08 29.99
C ASP A 524 -15.26 0.15 29.38
N LYS A 525 -14.87 1.13 30.21
CA LYS A 525 -14.16 2.32 29.76
C LYS A 525 -12.78 2.00 29.17
N PHE A 526 -12.01 1.08 29.79
CA PHE A 526 -10.71 0.66 29.26
C PHE A 526 -10.85 -0.05 27.91
N VAL A 527 -11.84 -0.94 27.77
CA VAL A 527 -12.19 -1.63 26.53
C VAL A 527 -12.68 -0.65 25.46
N GLU A 528 -13.47 0.36 25.83
CA GLU A 528 -13.89 1.41 24.91
C GLU A 528 -12.67 2.16 24.36
N GLN A 529 -11.84 2.71 25.25
CA GLN A 529 -10.74 3.62 24.94
C GLN A 529 -9.57 2.94 24.21
N HIS A 530 -9.17 1.73 24.59
CA HIS A 530 -7.97 1.08 24.06
C HIS A 530 -8.23 -0.06 23.06
N GLY A 531 -9.45 -0.59 23.01
CA GLY A 531 -9.83 -1.67 22.10
C GLY A 531 -10.80 -1.23 21.02
N THR A 532 -12.02 -0.87 21.39
CA THR A 532 -13.13 -0.74 20.42
C THR A 532 -13.10 0.55 19.60
N ALA A 533 -12.43 1.61 20.08
CA ALA A 533 -12.39 2.91 19.42
C ALA A 533 -11.92 2.85 17.95
N PHE A 534 -10.85 2.08 17.67
CA PHE A 534 -10.30 1.93 16.32
C PHE A 534 -11.25 1.13 15.42
N HIS A 535 -11.65 -0.07 15.85
CA HIS A 535 -12.60 -0.91 15.10
C HIS A 535 -13.94 -0.21 14.81
N ARG A 536 -14.39 0.71 15.70
CA ARG A 536 -15.58 1.53 15.46
C ARG A 536 -15.38 2.48 14.27
N VAL A 537 -14.22 3.11 14.11
CA VAL A 537 -13.92 4.00 12.97
C VAL A 537 -13.95 3.20 11.67
N ASP A 538 -13.21 2.09 11.60
CA ASP A 538 -13.17 1.22 10.42
C ASP A 538 -14.57 0.72 10.04
N THR A 539 -15.37 0.32 11.02
CA THR A 539 -16.73 -0.19 10.81
C THR A 539 -17.70 0.92 10.39
N GLU A 540 -17.61 2.12 10.97
CA GLU A 540 -18.42 3.27 10.54
C GLU A 540 -18.07 3.70 9.11
N GLU A 541 -16.79 3.67 8.72
CA GLU A 541 -16.33 3.94 7.34
C GLU A 541 -16.92 2.90 6.37
N GLN A 542 -16.80 1.60 6.65
CA GLN A 542 -17.38 0.53 5.84
C GLN A 542 -18.92 0.57 5.75
N ILE A 543 -19.61 0.95 6.84
CA ILE A 543 -21.07 1.17 6.85
C ILE A 543 -21.45 2.33 5.94
N SER A 544 -20.68 3.41 5.95
CA SER A 544 -20.98 4.61 5.17
C SER A 544 -20.67 4.42 3.68
N ILE A 545 -19.56 3.77 3.31
CA ILE A 545 -19.27 3.38 1.93
C ILE A 545 -20.47 2.66 1.31
N VAL A 546 -21.04 1.66 1.99
CA VAL A 546 -22.20 0.90 1.46
C VAL A 546 -23.48 1.74 1.34
N LYS A 547 -23.68 2.78 2.16
CA LYS A 547 -24.82 3.70 2.00
C LYS A 547 -24.63 4.59 0.77
N TYR A 548 -23.45 5.18 0.62
CA TYR A 548 -23.16 6.10 -0.47
C TYR A 548 -23.08 5.36 -1.82
N GLU A 549 -22.47 4.17 -1.89
CA GLU A 549 -22.51 3.28 -3.07
C GLU A 549 -23.95 2.90 -3.47
N TYR A 550 -24.83 2.63 -2.50
CA TYR A 550 -26.21 2.24 -2.79
C TYR A 550 -27.05 3.40 -3.36
N GLU A 551 -26.83 4.64 -2.89
CA GLU A 551 -27.40 5.85 -3.48
C GLU A 551 -26.83 6.14 -4.87
N ASP A 552 -25.51 5.97 -5.05
CA ASP A 552 -24.86 6.12 -6.35
C ASP A 552 -25.48 5.18 -7.40
N ARG A 553 -25.70 3.90 -7.02
CA ARG A 553 -26.37 2.91 -7.88
C ARG A 553 -27.85 3.19 -8.09
N PHE A 554 -28.52 3.89 -7.18
CA PHE A 554 -29.90 4.32 -7.35
C PHE A 554 -29.98 5.50 -8.32
N ILE A 555 -29.07 6.47 -8.21
CA ILE A 555 -28.93 7.61 -9.12
C ILE A 555 -28.55 7.14 -10.54
N ASP A 556 -27.57 6.23 -10.68
CA ASP A 556 -27.24 5.56 -11.95
C ASP A 556 -28.52 5.00 -12.59
N LEU A 557 -29.29 4.23 -11.81
CA LEU A 557 -30.48 3.54 -12.28
C LEU A 557 -31.59 4.51 -12.70
N GLU A 558 -31.90 5.53 -11.90
CA GLU A 558 -32.90 6.56 -12.26
C GLU A 558 -32.44 7.39 -13.48
N PHE A 559 -31.13 7.62 -13.65
CA PHE A 559 -30.56 8.31 -14.80
C PHE A 559 -30.70 7.49 -16.08
N TYR A 560 -30.33 6.20 -16.08
CA TYR A 560 -30.51 5.34 -17.26
C TYR A 560 -31.99 5.12 -17.62
N HIS A 561 -32.92 5.17 -16.65
CA HIS A 561 -34.37 5.16 -16.94
C HIS A 561 -34.85 6.40 -17.73
N GLN A 562 -34.07 7.50 -17.76
CA GLN A 562 -34.36 8.65 -18.64
C GLN A 562 -33.96 8.42 -20.11
N ASN A 563 -33.43 7.24 -20.46
CA ASN A 563 -32.90 6.87 -21.78
C ASN A 563 -31.87 7.89 -22.32
N PRO A 564 -30.79 8.21 -21.56
CA PRO A 564 -29.77 9.15 -21.98
C PRO A 564 -29.01 8.65 -23.22
N ASN A 565 -28.74 9.56 -24.15
CA ASN A 565 -27.84 9.27 -25.27
C ASN A 565 -26.36 9.33 -24.83
N TYR A 566 -25.45 8.88 -25.70
CA TYR A 566 -24.03 8.77 -25.41
C TYR A 566 -23.37 10.06 -24.88
N GLU A 567 -23.70 11.22 -25.45
CA GLU A 567 -23.13 12.51 -25.02
C GLU A 567 -23.67 12.90 -23.64
N GLN A 568 -24.96 12.68 -23.37
CA GLN A 568 -25.57 12.91 -22.06
C GLN A 568 -24.94 12.03 -20.97
N VAL A 569 -24.64 10.75 -21.28
CA VAL A 569 -23.92 9.84 -20.36
C VAL A 569 -22.51 10.35 -20.08
N ASN A 570 -21.78 10.84 -21.09
CA ASN A 570 -20.45 11.42 -20.89
C ASN A 570 -20.48 12.69 -20.04
N VAL A 571 -21.38 13.64 -20.33
CA VAL A 571 -21.50 14.89 -19.53
C VAL A 571 -21.81 14.57 -18.07
N PHE A 572 -22.78 13.68 -17.80
CA PHE A 572 -23.13 13.30 -16.44
C PHE A 572 -21.97 12.64 -15.69
N ARG A 573 -21.27 11.71 -16.36
CA ARG A 573 -20.14 10.97 -15.80
C ARG A 573 -18.93 11.87 -15.53
N ASN A 574 -18.48 12.62 -16.52
CA ASN A 574 -17.28 13.46 -16.41
C ASN A 574 -17.42 14.45 -15.24
N ILE A 575 -18.54 15.18 -15.14
CA ILE A 575 -18.78 16.14 -14.05
C ILE A 575 -18.83 15.46 -12.67
N SER A 576 -19.31 14.22 -12.60
CA SER A 576 -19.32 13.43 -11.36
C SER A 576 -17.92 12.93 -10.97
N GLU A 577 -17.13 12.47 -11.95
CA GLU A 577 -15.72 12.05 -11.77
C GLU A 577 -14.86 13.24 -11.31
N ARG A 578 -14.95 14.39 -12.01
CA ARG A 578 -14.27 15.65 -11.64
C ARG A 578 -14.62 16.15 -10.24
N LYS A 579 -15.89 16.05 -9.84
CA LYS A 579 -16.30 16.45 -8.49
C LYS A 579 -15.69 15.56 -7.43
N TYR A 580 -15.63 14.25 -7.68
CA TYR A 580 -14.97 13.31 -6.78
C TYR A 580 -13.47 13.59 -6.67
N GLU A 581 -12.80 13.94 -7.76
CA GLU A 581 -11.40 14.37 -7.79
C GLU A 581 -11.18 15.65 -6.95
N LYS A 582 -11.93 16.74 -7.24
CA LYS A 582 -11.89 18.01 -6.49
C LYS A 582 -12.04 17.80 -4.98
N GLU A 583 -13.06 17.07 -4.54
CA GLU A 583 -13.34 16.90 -3.11
C GLU A 583 -12.41 15.89 -2.42
N THR A 584 -11.91 14.87 -3.13
CA THR A 584 -10.90 13.95 -2.56
C THR A 584 -9.57 14.68 -2.32
N ALA A 585 -9.18 15.59 -3.23
CA ALA A 585 -7.97 16.40 -3.07
C ALA A 585 -8.10 17.37 -1.89
N LYS A 586 -9.21 18.11 -1.78
CA LYS A 586 -9.51 18.95 -0.61
C LYS A 586 -9.48 18.17 0.71
N MET A 587 -10.13 17.00 0.76
CA MET A 587 -10.10 16.13 1.95
C MET A 587 -8.67 15.70 2.30
N SER A 588 -7.82 15.40 1.31
CA SER A 588 -6.44 14.98 1.53
C SER A 588 -5.60 16.11 2.15
N VAL A 589 -5.74 17.33 1.64
CA VAL A 589 -5.11 18.54 2.22
C VAL A 589 -5.60 18.78 3.65
N ALA A 590 -6.90 18.72 3.90
CA ALA A 590 -7.48 18.93 5.22
C ALA A 590 -6.99 17.89 6.24
N ILE A 591 -6.86 16.61 5.85
CA ILE A 591 -6.26 15.56 6.67
C ILE A 591 -4.79 15.89 6.97
N LEU A 592 -3.98 16.27 5.98
CA LEU A 592 -2.56 16.59 6.21
C LEU A 592 -2.34 17.79 7.14
N LYS A 593 -3.19 18.82 7.05
CA LYS A 593 -3.19 19.94 8.02
C LYS A 593 -3.50 19.46 9.45
N GLN A 594 -4.44 18.52 9.63
CA GLN A 594 -4.71 17.90 10.94
C GLN A 594 -3.53 17.04 11.44
N HIS A 595 -2.90 16.23 10.57
CA HIS A 595 -1.69 15.48 10.94
C HIS A 595 -0.55 16.38 11.43
N LEU A 596 -0.37 17.56 10.83
CA LEU A 596 0.60 18.57 11.28
C LEU A 596 0.25 19.12 12.67
N LEU A 597 -0.99 19.59 12.88
CA LEU A 597 -1.45 20.12 14.17
C LEU A 597 -1.21 19.14 15.33
N TYR A 598 -1.46 17.85 15.11
CA TYR A 598 -1.28 16.81 16.12
C TYR A 598 0.10 16.11 16.09
N ASN A 599 1.06 16.63 15.30
CA ASN A 599 2.43 16.10 15.16
C ASN A 599 2.51 14.61 14.72
N HIS A 600 1.45 14.07 14.11
CA HIS A 600 1.34 12.68 13.70
C HIS A 600 1.79 12.49 12.25
N LEU A 601 3.04 12.06 12.04
CA LEU A 601 3.55 11.71 10.71
C LEU A 601 2.63 10.69 10.01
N PRO A 602 2.14 10.95 8.78
CA PRO A 602 1.44 9.96 7.97
C PRO A 602 2.36 8.77 7.63
N ASP A 603 1.77 7.59 7.47
CA ASP A 603 2.46 6.32 7.18
C ASP A 603 3.37 6.39 5.93
N SER A 604 3.08 7.28 4.97
CA SER A 604 3.93 7.56 3.81
C SER A 604 5.35 8.00 4.18
N PHE A 605 5.54 8.59 5.37
CA PHE A 605 6.84 9.01 5.89
C PHE A 605 7.61 7.89 6.61
N GLU A 606 7.01 6.74 6.94
CA GLU A 606 7.75 5.60 7.54
C GLU A 606 8.81 5.03 6.59
N THR A 607 8.63 5.22 5.27
CA THR A 607 9.62 4.84 4.26
C THR A 607 10.88 5.72 4.28
N ILE A 608 10.83 6.87 4.94
CA ILE A 608 11.99 7.76 5.12
C ILE A 608 12.72 7.31 6.37
N HIS A 609 13.64 6.34 6.18
CA HIS A 609 14.62 5.94 7.19
C HIS A 609 15.53 7.13 7.55
N LEU A 610 15.08 7.95 8.49
CA LEU A 610 15.96 8.77 9.32
C LEU A 610 17.00 7.82 9.94
N PRO A 611 18.31 8.12 9.83
CA PRO A 611 19.34 7.23 10.34
C PRO A 611 19.15 6.99 11.83
N GLU A 612 19.36 5.76 12.29
CA GLU A 612 19.20 5.39 13.70
C GLU A 612 19.94 6.41 14.59
N PRO A 613 19.29 6.94 15.64
CA PRO A 613 19.91 7.94 16.50
C PRO A 613 21.18 7.37 17.11
N VAL A 614 22.34 7.95 16.75
CA VAL A 614 23.64 7.58 17.31
C VAL A 614 23.52 7.54 18.83
N SER A 615 23.74 6.38 19.44
CA SER A 615 23.38 6.15 20.85
C SER A 615 24.06 7.14 21.79
N LEU A 616 23.34 8.21 22.14
CA LEU A 616 23.82 9.29 23.00
C LEU A 616 24.06 8.80 24.43
N GLU A 617 23.51 7.64 24.81
CA GLU A 617 23.79 6.95 26.07
C GLU A 617 25.28 6.63 26.26
N THR A 618 26.02 6.42 25.16
CA THR A 618 27.48 6.22 25.19
C THR A 618 28.26 7.46 25.68
N ILE A 619 27.64 8.65 25.65
CA ILE A 619 28.25 9.91 26.10
C ILE A 619 28.18 9.99 27.63
N GLN A 620 29.26 9.65 28.32
CA GLN A 620 29.30 9.60 29.80
C GLN A 620 29.02 10.95 30.48
N ASN A 621 29.26 12.08 29.81
CA ASN A 621 28.95 13.41 30.36
C ASN A 621 27.45 13.72 30.15
N ASN A 622 26.66 13.65 31.24
CA ASN A 622 25.22 13.90 31.21
C ASN A 622 24.84 15.29 30.65
N THR A 623 25.59 16.36 30.96
CA THR A 623 25.27 17.72 30.48
C THR A 623 25.47 17.84 28.97
N ILE A 624 26.52 17.22 28.43
CA ILE A 624 26.75 17.13 26.98
C ILE A 624 25.67 16.24 26.33
N ARG A 625 25.33 15.10 26.97
CA ARG A 625 24.26 14.20 26.50
C ARG A 625 22.93 14.92 26.38
N GLN A 626 22.47 15.59 27.45
CA GLN A 626 21.21 16.34 27.47
C GLN A 626 21.18 17.43 26.39
N ARG A 627 22.24 18.25 26.28
CA ARG A 627 22.34 19.29 25.25
C ARG A 627 22.26 18.73 23.84
N LEU A 628 22.91 17.59 23.56
CA LEU A 628 22.87 16.94 22.25
C LEU A 628 21.50 16.28 21.98
N THR A 629 20.87 15.65 22.98
CA THR A 629 19.50 15.12 22.85
C THR A 629 18.50 16.23 22.53
N GLU A 630 18.60 17.37 23.22
CA GLU A 630 17.77 18.55 22.92
C GLU A 630 18.02 19.09 21.52
N GLN A 631 19.28 19.23 21.09
CA GLN A 631 19.62 19.72 19.76
C GLN A 631 19.15 18.75 18.66
N TYR A 632 19.33 17.44 18.86
CA TYR A 632 18.80 16.42 17.95
C TYR A 632 17.28 16.47 17.85
N ASN A 633 16.57 16.54 18.98
CA ASN A 633 15.11 16.64 18.99
C ASN A 633 14.61 17.94 18.34
N LYS A 634 15.29 19.08 18.56
CA LYS A 634 14.96 20.37 17.91
C LYS A 634 15.15 20.30 16.39
N ILE A 635 16.24 19.70 15.92
CA ILE A 635 16.48 19.46 14.48
C ILE A 635 15.42 18.52 13.91
N LEU A 636 15.15 17.39 14.57
CA LEU A 636 14.17 16.39 14.14
C LEU A 636 12.76 16.97 14.00
N GLN A 637 12.29 17.76 14.98
CA GLN A 637 10.96 18.38 14.91
C GLN A 637 10.91 19.47 13.83
N ARG A 638 11.97 20.28 13.66
CA ARG A 638 12.06 21.24 12.54
C ARG A 638 11.99 20.52 11.19
N THR A 639 12.80 19.49 10.97
CA THR A 639 12.80 18.72 9.72
C THR A 639 11.44 18.09 9.44
N LYS A 640 10.73 17.57 10.45
CA LYS A 640 9.35 17.09 10.27
C LYS A 640 8.40 18.21 9.84
N ALA A 641 8.44 19.37 10.50
CA ALA A 641 7.57 20.51 10.18
C ALA A 641 7.85 21.05 8.77
N ASP A 642 9.12 21.18 8.37
CA ASP A 642 9.53 21.57 7.02
C ASP A 642 8.98 20.57 5.98
N MET A 643 9.12 19.26 6.23
CA MET A 643 8.62 18.20 5.34
C MET A 643 7.09 18.14 5.25
N PHE A 644 6.38 18.36 6.36
CA PHE A 644 4.92 18.54 6.36
C PHE A 644 4.50 19.73 5.50
N THR A 645 5.17 20.86 5.66
CA THR A 645 4.86 22.11 4.94
C THR A 645 5.05 21.93 3.44
N MET A 646 6.14 21.28 3.01
CA MET A 646 6.37 20.92 1.60
C MET A 646 5.29 19.96 1.06
N TYR A 647 4.86 18.97 1.85
CA TYR A 647 3.86 18.00 1.40
C TYR A 647 2.45 18.59 1.34
N ILE A 648 2.06 19.40 2.33
CA ILE A 648 0.80 20.16 2.31
C ILE A 648 0.76 21.11 1.11
N ALA A 649 1.84 21.86 0.83
CA ALA A 649 1.91 22.71 -0.36
C ALA A 649 1.80 21.90 -1.68
N THR A 650 2.38 20.70 -1.72
CA THR A 650 2.32 19.81 -2.89
C THR A 650 0.91 19.25 -3.14
N GLU A 651 0.19 18.85 -2.09
CA GLU A 651 -1.20 18.38 -2.24
C GLU A 651 -2.19 19.55 -2.39
N GLN A 652 -1.91 20.74 -1.84
CA GLN A 652 -2.68 21.97 -2.08
C GLN A 652 -2.64 22.35 -3.56
N ALA A 653 -1.45 22.38 -4.18
CA ALA A 653 -1.33 22.67 -5.62
C ALA A 653 -2.15 21.70 -6.50
N LYS A 654 -2.22 20.42 -6.13
CA LYS A 654 -3.07 19.42 -6.80
C LYS A 654 -4.55 19.65 -6.53
N ALA A 655 -4.93 20.04 -5.32
CA ALA A 655 -6.31 20.40 -5.00
C ALA A 655 -6.75 21.62 -5.82
N ASP A 656 -5.91 22.64 -5.92
CA ASP A 656 -6.17 23.85 -6.71
C ASP A 656 -6.27 23.56 -8.22
N GLU A 657 -5.51 22.58 -8.72
CA GLU A 657 -5.65 22.05 -10.08
C GLU A 657 -6.99 21.32 -10.27
N CYS A 658 -7.33 20.36 -9.40
CA CYS A 658 -8.62 19.65 -9.46
C CYS A 658 -9.84 20.59 -9.28
N VAL A 659 -9.69 21.67 -8.51
CA VAL A 659 -10.67 22.76 -8.38
C VAL A 659 -10.90 23.39 -9.76
N LYS A 660 -9.84 23.93 -10.38
CA LYS A 660 -9.90 24.58 -11.70
C LYS A 660 -10.43 23.65 -12.78
N GLU A 661 -10.03 22.38 -12.78
CA GLU A 661 -10.53 21.38 -13.73
C GLU A 661 -12.04 21.16 -13.60
N PHE A 662 -12.55 20.95 -12.39
CA PHE A 662 -13.99 20.77 -12.18
C PHE A 662 -14.79 22.04 -12.50
N ASP A 663 -14.32 23.23 -12.08
CA ASP A 663 -15.08 24.47 -12.27
C ASP A 663 -15.13 24.88 -13.76
N ARG A 664 -14.04 24.65 -14.51
CA ARG A 664 -13.99 24.73 -15.98
C ARG A 664 -14.98 23.77 -16.64
N ASP A 665 -14.88 22.47 -16.34
CA ASP A 665 -15.72 21.44 -16.96
C ASP A 665 -17.22 21.67 -16.61
N TYR A 666 -17.52 22.17 -15.41
CA TYR A 666 -18.86 22.54 -14.96
C TYR A 666 -19.39 23.82 -15.63
N ALA A 667 -18.53 24.79 -15.93
CA ALA A 667 -18.87 25.97 -16.73
C ALA A 667 -19.18 25.59 -18.19
N GLU A 668 -18.36 24.73 -18.82
CA GLU A 668 -18.67 24.18 -20.16
C GLU A 668 -20.02 23.44 -20.14
N MET A 669 -20.29 22.64 -19.11
CA MET A 669 -21.59 21.97 -18.95
C MET A 669 -22.76 22.96 -18.84
N LYS A 670 -22.61 24.07 -18.08
CA LYS A 670 -23.62 25.15 -18.00
C LYS A 670 -23.86 25.79 -19.38
N GLU A 671 -22.81 26.08 -20.14
CA GLU A 671 -22.92 26.63 -21.51
C GLU A 671 -23.60 25.63 -22.45
N ILE A 672 -23.23 24.34 -22.39
CA ILE A 672 -23.89 23.28 -23.16
C ILE A 672 -25.40 23.25 -22.87
N GLN A 673 -25.85 23.49 -21.63
CA GLN A 673 -27.27 23.56 -21.30
C GLN A 673 -27.98 24.79 -21.89
N SER A 674 -27.29 25.92 -22.09
CA SER A 674 -27.88 27.19 -22.53
C SER A 674 -27.79 27.39 -24.06
N THR A 675 -26.60 27.28 -24.64
CA THR A 675 -26.31 27.51 -26.06
C THR A 675 -26.08 26.21 -26.84
N GLY A 676 -25.53 25.18 -26.20
CA GLY A 676 -25.10 23.92 -26.85
C GLY A 676 -26.18 23.11 -27.56
N SER A 677 -25.77 22.12 -28.35
CA SER A 677 -26.70 21.31 -29.15
C SER A 677 -27.63 20.44 -28.30
N LEU A 678 -28.90 20.32 -28.71
CA LEU A 678 -29.96 19.59 -27.98
C LEU A 678 -29.58 18.15 -27.56
N HIS A 679 -28.72 17.47 -28.32
CA HIS A 679 -28.29 16.12 -28.00
C HIS A 679 -27.26 16.06 -26.85
N LYS A 680 -26.55 17.15 -26.53
CA LYS A 680 -25.65 17.23 -25.37
C LYS A 680 -26.32 17.78 -24.10
N ARG A 681 -27.49 18.43 -24.25
CA ARG A 681 -28.26 18.96 -23.11
C ARG A 681 -28.81 17.82 -22.25
N LEU A 682 -28.63 17.92 -20.95
CA LEU A 682 -29.26 17.04 -19.97
C LEU A 682 -30.73 17.47 -19.76
N THR A 683 -31.65 16.52 -19.59
CA THR A 683 -33.04 16.86 -19.26
C THR A 683 -33.12 17.45 -17.84
N PRO A 684 -34.18 18.20 -17.48
CA PRO A 684 -34.34 18.72 -16.11
C PRO A 684 -34.25 17.63 -15.03
N ILE A 685 -34.70 16.41 -15.31
CA ILE A 685 -34.59 15.26 -14.41
C ILE A 685 -33.13 14.79 -14.31
N MET A 686 -32.42 14.68 -15.44
CA MET A 686 -30.98 14.35 -15.45
C MET A 686 -30.15 15.40 -14.68
N LEU A 687 -30.50 16.69 -14.76
CA LEU A 687 -29.83 17.76 -14.01
C LEU A 687 -30.14 17.68 -12.50
N GLN A 688 -31.35 17.30 -12.10
CA GLN A 688 -31.67 17.03 -10.69
C GLN A 688 -30.89 15.82 -10.16
N LEU A 689 -30.80 14.74 -10.93
CA LEU A 689 -30.00 13.56 -10.61
C LEU A 689 -28.50 13.89 -10.53
N LEU A 690 -27.99 14.77 -11.39
CA LEU A 690 -26.60 15.24 -11.32
C LEU A 690 -26.35 16.06 -10.04
N ARG A 691 -27.23 17.01 -9.71
CA ARG A 691 -27.12 17.76 -8.44
C ARG A 691 -27.16 16.82 -7.21
N LYS A 692 -28.02 15.80 -7.24
CA LYS A 692 -28.07 14.74 -6.22
C LYS A 692 -26.76 13.93 -6.17
N ARG A 693 -26.18 13.57 -7.32
CA ARG A 693 -24.89 12.86 -7.46
C ARG A 693 -23.73 13.64 -6.85
N LEU A 694 -23.67 14.96 -7.13
CA LEU A 694 -22.65 15.87 -6.58
C LEU A 694 -22.84 16.08 -5.07
N ALA A 695 -24.09 16.22 -4.60
CA ALA A 695 -24.39 16.31 -3.16
C ALA A 695 -24.05 15.01 -2.41
N ASN A 696 -24.22 13.84 -3.03
CA ASN A 696 -23.87 12.55 -2.43
C ASN A 696 -22.34 12.40 -2.28
N ILE A 697 -21.56 12.82 -3.29
CA ILE A 697 -20.08 12.88 -3.23
C ILE A 697 -19.64 13.78 -2.07
N ASN A 698 -20.18 15.00 -1.99
CA ASN A 698 -19.94 15.95 -0.91
C ASN A 698 -20.18 15.31 0.48
N GLN A 699 -21.39 14.76 0.69
CA GLN A 699 -21.77 14.17 1.98
C GLN A 699 -20.90 12.96 2.36
N HIS A 700 -20.52 12.13 1.39
CA HIS A 700 -19.62 11.00 1.61
C HIS A 700 -18.25 11.46 2.10
N LEU A 701 -17.62 12.41 1.40
CA LEU A 701 -16.25 12.84 1.71
C LEU A 701 -16.16 13.67 3.00
N ILE A 702 -17.15 14.53 3.30
CA ILE A 702 -17.25 15.15 4.63
C ILE A 702 -17.44 14.10 5.73
N HIS A 703 -18.23 13.04 5.49
CA HIS A 703 -18.40 11.99 6.49
C HIS A 703 -17.10 11.21 6.73
N LEU A 704 -16.38 10.83 5.67
CA LEU A 704 -15.07 10.18 5.78
C LEU A 704 -14.02 11.06 6.46
N PHE A 705 -13.99 12.36 6.15
CA PHE A 705 -13.15 13.34 6.85
C PHE A 705 -13.43 13.32 8.36
N ASN A 706 -14.71 13.48 8.76
CA ASN A 706 -15.12 13.47 10.16
C ASN A 706 -14.91 12.12 10.87
N LEU A 707 -14.86 10.99 10.16
CA LEU A 707 -14.49 9.71 10.74
C LEU A 707 -12.99 9.63 11.03
N ARG A 708 -12.17 10.12 10.09
CA ARG A 708 -10.70 10.08 10.18
C ARG A 708 -10.15 11.12 11.16
N THR A 709 -10.78 12.30 11.28
CA THR A 709 -10.32 13.32 12.25
C THR A 709 -10.63 13.00 13.71
N ARG A 710 -11.66 12.20 14.00
CA ARG A 710 -11.94 11.67 15.36
C ARG A 710 -10.77 10.88 15.97
N PHE A 711 -9.83 10.40 15.14
CA PHE A 711 -8.58 9.82 15.61
C PHE A 711 -7.78 10.83 16.45
N PHE A 712 -7.69 12.09 16.00
CA PHE A 712 -6.93 13.14 16.67
C PHE A 712 -7.64 13.68 17.92
N ASP A 713 -8.96 13.86 17.87
CA ASP A 713 -9.78 14.26 19.04
C ASP A 713 -9.69 13.27 20.22
N LYS A 714 -9.33 12.02 19.96
CA LYS A 714 -9.22 10.94 20.96
C LYS A 714 -7.80 10.42 21.20
N ALA A 715 -6.83 10.80 20.36
CA ALA A 715 -5.42 10.56 20.64
C ALA A 715 -5.03 11.33 21.91
N PRO A 716 -4.30 10.71 22.87
CA PRO A 716 -3.79 11.45 24.02
C PRO A 716 -2.75 12.45 23.53
N THR A 717 -3.14 13.73 23.44
CA THR A 717 -2.21 14.82 23.10
C THR A 717 -1.05 14.81 24.07
N VAL A 718 0.15 14.58 23.55
CA VAL A 718 1.37 14.55 24.34
C VAL A 718 1.61 15.96 24.87
N LYS A 719 1.33 16.16 26.16
CA LYS A 719 1.71 17.39 26.86
C LYS A 719 3.23 17.41 26.94
N ASN A 720 3.83 18.36 26.22
CA ASN A 720 5.23 18.77 26.38
C ASN A 720 5.47 19.36 27.77
#